data_AF-S3C114-F1
#
_entry.id   AF-S3C114-F1
#
_cell.length_a   1.000
_cell.length_b   1.000
_cell.length_c   1.000
_cell.angle_alpha   90.00
_cell.angle_beta   90.00
_cell.angle_gamma   90.00
#
_symmetry.space_group_name_H-M   'P 1'
#
loop_
_entity.id
_entity.type
_entity.pdbx_description
1 polymer ?
#
loop_
_entity_poly.entity_id
_entity_poly.type
_entity_poly.pdbx_seq_one_letter_code
_entity_poly.pdbx_strand_id
1 'polypeptide(L)'
;MSAPAQPPPKGTAATPKLSSDVELNEINGTDATDTSKDIMHIARVGDVPAMETLFEDEDFDATYTDAEGITPLHWAAINNQYAMCTFLLDHGAPINQKGGESVATPLQWAAQRCHYYTVHLLLQRGADPLITDSQGYNTLHISTFNGNVLLLVLLLHQGIPVDVLDGFGHTGLMWSAYKGFPACVDLFLRWGASVDAQDEQGFTALHWALVKGSPGCIQKLLEYGSDRFAKTSTGKTPAITARELNTVAAWHKALKECGYDEDGNVAENSGTPILSALSSVPGAASLFADKRSFVTKFLYLWPFVVVWIVLLLLASFPIFVGLPLALIVGYGLQWVAQQVVQHAPPNMRQLQRTPWLSGIFGASLFLVSATWFVSVLPHTTWDTAAPPAKTVMNITTDLETTERETHYLLNLAFAAFSSMTAYFYVVCMTSDPGFVPKLNGIAEQKAVIDDLIDQWKFDEANFCVTCMIRTPVRSKHCRRCQRCVAKHDHHCPWVYNCIGVNNHRHFFLYLINMTLGILTYDLAVYHYLKTASAEASDQCNILSPALCQVANADTFTLLVAIWGTLQLSWVSMLLFVQFVQVSRAMTTYENMYGVDYHSSAAGSLQSAFTSTGAPLDPGRVVVARGEADGGHGHHGHSHGGGFLKQWSKILGVDTFIETATGRSAGTGKNAASKKRNPYSRGCVTNCKDFWCDPAPVFGQRETGSAMLGGQTINYTEMYESPRVMEAKRRAGGFCSLFLYIYHIYHIYHIYNIYNTMASLTLYGYYKSSCTTRLRIALALKKIEHKTEFIDFFNKQHREPAYAAINPNRSLPTLAVLSHSGAPPIYITQSVAALEYLEEAYPDSVPLLPTDPGQRALVRSLVEIIVADLQPRQAAHTLEKLVDQFGAGQEQKVKWAYNWCVLELKAYETLVEAYAGKESKYSVGDAITLADVVLVPAITNAVERWGVDLERQFPTLARISARLNALPEVTASHWSQQPDAPKA
;
A
#
# COMPACT_ATOMS: atom_id res chain seq x y z
N MET A 1 -53.42 3.49 -39.82
CA MET A 1 -53.14 4.94 -39.86
C MET A 1 -51.80 5.15 -39.18
N SER A 2 -50.93 5.89 -39.85
CA SER A 2 -49.46 5.86 -39.80
C SER A 2 -48.87 5.89 -38.39
N ALA A 3 -47.88 5.02 -38.16
CA ALA A 3 -47.03 5.04 -36.98
C ALA A 3 -46.46 6.46 -36.76
N PRO A 4 -46.42 6.96 -35.51
CA PRO A 4 -45.69 8.19 -35.23
C PRO A 4 -44.24 7.97 -35.63
N ALA A 5 -43.68 8.91 -36.40
CA ALA A 5 -42.35 8.82 -36.96
C ALA A 5 -41.34 8.44 -35.87
N GLN A 6 -40.55 7.39 -36.14
CA GLN A 6 -39.38 7.12 -35.32
C GLN A 6 -38.56 8.41 -35.25
N PRO A 7 -38.16 8.88 -34.05
CA PRO A 7 -37.05 9.81 -34.00
C PRO A 7 -35.89 9.12 -34.74
N PRO A 8 -35.17 9.86 -35.60
CA PRO A 8 -34.25 9.27 -36.57
C PRO A 8 -33.30 8.26 -35.90
N PRO A 9 -33.03 7.10 -36.53
CA PRO A 9 -32.01 6.20 -36.03
C PRO A 9 -30.68 6.95 -36.17
N LYS A 10 -30.09 7.35 -35.04
CA LYS A 10 -29.06 8.41 -34.93
C LYS A 10 -29.63 9.83 -35.08
N GLY A 11 -30.56 10.21 -34.21
CA GLY A 11 -30.70 11.60 -33.81
C GLY A 11 -29.44 11.98 -33.04
N THR A 12 -28.55 12.73 -33.68
CA THR A 12 -27.49 13.50 -33.03
C THR A 12 -28.14 14.50 -32.06
N ALA A 13 -28.54 14.06 -30.87
CA ALA A 13 -28.12 14.81 -29.71
C ALA A 13 -26.60 14.72 -29.80
N ALA A 14 -25.99 15.72 -30.43
CA ALA A 14 -24.55 15.72 -30.62
C ALA A 14 -23.98 15.48 -29.22
N THR A 15 -23.30 14.34 -29.03
CA THR A 15 -22.04 14.39 -28.29
C THR A 15 -21.41 15.69 -28.71
N PRO A 16 -21.10 16.66 -27.80
CA PRO A 16 -20.43 17.89 -28.21
C PRO A 16 -19.40 17.46 -29.22
N LYS A 17 -19.58 17.92 -30.47
CA LYS A 17 -18.73 17.45 -31.56
C LYS A 17 -17.34 17.65 -31.01
N LEU A 18 -16.62 16.56 -30.83
CA LEU A 18 -15.19 16.63 -30.78
C LEU A 18 -14.86 17.29 -32.11
N SER A 19 -14.44 18.55 -32.08
CA SER A 19 -13.35 18.96 -32.95
C SER A 19 -12.12 18.16 -32.47
N SER A 20 -12.15 16.84 -32.71
CA SER A 20 -10.95 16.02 -32.82
C SER A 20 -10.17 16.39 -34.08
N ASP A 21 -10.78 17.22 -34.93
CA ASP A 21 -10.22 17.73 -36.18
C ASP A 21 -9.81 19.20 -36.07
N VAL A 22 -9.25 19.63 -34.92
CA VAL A 22 -8.06 20.47 -35.06
C VAL A 22 -6.95 19.46 -35.34
N GLU A 23 -6.85 19.08 -36.60
CA GLU A 23 -5.80 18.23 -37.12
C GLU A 23 -4.47 18.66 -36.51
N LEU A 24 -3.76 17.68 -35.96
CA LEU A 24 -2.31 17.63 -35.91
C LEU A 24 -1.81 17.71 -37.37
N ASN A 25 -1.97 18.85 -38.03
CA ASN A 25 -1.19 19.12 -39.22
C ASN A 25 0.20 19.48 -38.72
N GLU A 26 1.12 18.52 -38.90
CA GLU A 26 2.52 18.86 -39.10
C GLU A 26 2.55 20.00 -40.13
N ILE A 27 2.94 21.20 -39.69
CA ILE A 27 3.23 22.30 -40.60
C ILE A 27 4.50 21.91 -41.34
N ASN A 28 4.35 21.07 -42.37
CA ASN A 28 5.36 20.90 -43.40
C ASN A 28 5.06 21.91 -44.51
N GLY A 29 5.71 23.06 -44.38
CA GLY A 29 6.13 23.90 -45.50
C GLY A 29 5.12 24.94 -45.99
N THR A 30 5.17 26.14 -45.42
CA THR A 30 5.52 27.42 -46.06
C THR A 30 5.06 28.56 -45.14
N ASP A 31 5.94 29.54 -44.92
CA ASP A 31 5.84 30.64 -43.95
C ASP A 31 6.03 30.27 -42.48
N ALA A 32 7.31 30.28 -42.06
CA ALA A 32 7.72 30.37 -40.67
C ALA A 32 7.26 31.73 -40.10
N THR A 33 5.99 31.80 -39.73
CA THR A 33 5.50 32.82 -38.81
C THR A 33 6.13 32.57 -37.45
N ASP A 34 6.61 33.63 -36.83
CA ASP A 34 7.34 33.59 -35.57
C ASP A 34 6.42 33.10 -34.44
N THR A 35 6.36 31.78 -34.25
CA THR A 35 5.54 31.12 -33.18
C THR A 35 5.87 31.63 -31.77
N SER A 36 6.95 32.38 -31.61
CA SER A 36 7.28 33.08 -30.36
C SER A 36 6.37 34.28 -30.05
N LYS A 37 5.57 34.76 -31.02
CA LYS A 37 4.62 35.87 -30.84
C LYS A 37 3.14 35.45 -30.85
N ASP A 38 2.84 34.15 -30.96
CA ASP A 38 1.45 33.66 -30.90
C ASP A 38 1.01 33.44 -29.45
N ILE A 39 0.24 34.40 -28.92
CA ILE A 39 -0.32 34.35 -27.57
C ILE A 39 -1.10 33.06 -27.28
N MET A 40 -1.82 32.52 -28.26
CA MET A 40 -2.64 31.30 -28.07
C MET A 40 -1.76 30.07 -27.97
N HIS A 41 -0.70 29.98 -28.77
CA HIS A 41 0.29 28.91 -28.68
C HIS A 41 1.04 28.96 -27.34
N ILE A 42 1.48 30.14 -26.90
CA ILE A 42 2.16 30.31 -25.60
C ILE A 42 1.24 29.90 -24.45
N ALA A 43 -0.03 30.31 -24.47
CA ALA A 43 -1.01 29.93 -23.46
C ALA A 43 -1.29 28.42 -23.42
N ARG A 44 -1.31 27.77 -24.61
CA ARG A 44 -1.46 26.32 -24.75
C ARG A 44 -0.27 25.56 -24.16
N VAL A 45 0.95 26.02 -24.42
CA VAL A 45 2.20 25.42 -23.91
C VAL A 45 2.40 25.70 -22.42
N GLY A 46 1.92 26.86 -21.95
CA GLY A 46 2.05 27.30 -20.56
C GLY A 46 3.39 27.97 -20.24
N ASP A 47 4.06 28.56 -21.23
CA ASP A 47 5.32 29.30 -21.04
C ASP A 47 5.05 30.70 -20.47
N VAL A 48 5.03 30.82 -19.14
CA VAL A 48 4.72 32.08 -18.43
C VAL A 48 5.75 33.17 -18.71
N PRO A 49 7.08 32.92 -18.70
CA PRO A 49 8.06 33.94 -19.07
C PRO A 49 7.87 34.49 -20.49
N ALA A 50 7.56 33.63 -21.48
CA ALA A 50 7.27 34.10 -22.83
C ALA A 50 5.99 34.95 -22.89
N MET A 51 4.97 34.60 -22.10
CA MET A 51 3.75 35.40 -21.97
C MET A 51 4.01 36.76 -21.31
N GLU A 52 4.85 36.80 -20.27
CA GLU A 52 5.27 38.05 -19.62
C GLU A 52 5.95 38.99 -20.63
N THR A 53 6.91 38.48 -21.41
CA THR A 53 7.56 39.30 -22.45
C THR A 53 6.57 39.80 -23.51
N LEU A 54 5.56 38.99 -23.85
CA LEU A 54 4.55 39.38 -24.83
C LEU A 54 3.63 40.49 -24.31
N PHE A 55 3.33 40.49 -23.00
CA PHE A 55 2.54 41.55 -22.37
C PHE A 55 3.37 42.84 -22.17
N GLU A 56 4.68 42.74 -21.95
CA GLU A 56 5.60 43.88 -21.91
C GLU A 56 5.75 44.59 -23.26
N ASP A 57 5.69 43.84 -24.36
CA ASP A 57 5.72 44.38 -25.72
C ASP A 57 4.44 45.18 -26.09
N GLU A 58 3.41 45.18 -25.23
CA GLU A 58 2.09 45.84 -25.40
C GLU A 58 1.28 45.41 -26.64
N ASP A 59 1.74 44.40 -27.40
CA ASP A 59 1.06 43.88 -28.58
C ASP A 59 -0.20 43.07 -28.22
N PHE A 60 -0.22 42.42 -27.04
CA PHE A 60 -1.34 41.62 -26.56
C PHE A 60 -1.55 41.78 -25.04
N ASP A 61 -2.78 41.54 -24.60
CA ASP A 61 -3.13 41.51 -23.17
C ASP A 61 -3.92 40.25 -22.81
N ALA A 62 -4.24 40.10 -21.52
CA ALA A 62 -5.01 38.96 -21.01
C ALA A 62 -6.47 38.92 -21.51
N THR A 63 -6.96 40.02 -22.09
CA THR A 63 -8.32 40.14 -22.63
C THR A 63 -8.43 39.77 -24.10
N TYR A 64 -7.30 39.47 -24.75
CA TYR A 64 -7.24 39.04 -26.14
C TYR A 64 -8.22 37.90 -26.44
N THR A 65 -8.90 38.01 -27.59
CA THR A 65 -9.80 37.01 -28.13
C THR A 65 -9.53 36.81 -29.62
N ASP A 66 -9.56 35.58 -30.09
CA ASP A 66 -9.54 35.30 -31.53
C ASP A 66 -10.92 35.55 -32.19
N ALA A 67 -11.02 35.26 -33.49
CA ALA A 67 -12.24 35.44 -34.27
C ALA A 67 -13.42 34.56 -33.81
N GLU A 68 -13.15 33.49 -33.06
CA GLU A 68 -14.15 32.59 -32.49
C GLU A 68 -14.49 32.94 -31.02
N GLY A 69 -13.94 34.05 -30.50
CA GLY A 69 -14.11 34.48 -29.12
C GLY A 69 -13.35 33.63 -28.10
N ILE A 70 -12.41 32.79 -28.54
CA ILE A 70 -11.55 31.99 -27.66
C ILE A 70 -10.48 32.92 -27.08
N THR A 71 -10.23 32.82 -25.78
CA THR A 71 -9.19 33.59 -25.07
C THR A 71 -7.97 32.71 -24.77
N PRO A 72 -6.80 33.30 -24.47
CA PRO A 72 -5.64 32.56 -23.96
C PRO A 72 -6.00 31.68 -22.75
N LEU A 73 -6.93 32.14 -21.90
CA LEU A 73 -7.39 31.39 -20.73
C LEU A 73 -8.11 30.08 -21.12
N HIS A 74 -8.83 30.03 -22.24
CA HIS A 74 -9.44 28.78 -22.74
C HIS A 74 -8.36 27.74 -23.09
N TRP A 75 -7.31 28.16 -23.80
CA TRP A 75 -6.19 27.30 -24.19
C TRP A 75 -5.39 26.81 -22.98
N ALA A 76 -5.12 27.70 -22.03
CA ALA A 76 -4.46 27.33 -20.78
C ALA A 76 -5.32 26.32 -19.97
N ALA A 77 -6.64 26.55 -19.91
CA ALA A 77 -7.57 25.74 -19.14
C ALA A 77 -7.72 24.31 -19.68
N ILE A 78 -7.91 24.14 -21.00
CA ILE A 78 -8.08 22.81 -21.63
C ILE A 78 -6.79 21.97 -21.62
N ASN A 79 -5.62 22.62 -21.56
CA ASN A 79 -4.31 21.97 -21.51
C ASN A 79 -3.72 21.83 -20.10
N ASN A 80 -4.51 22.10 -19.06
CA ASN A 80 -4.09 21.96 -17.66
C ASN A 80 -2.88 22.84 -17.27
N GLN A 81 -2.74 24.01 -17.90
CA GLN A 81 -1.65 24.95 -17.61
C GLN A 81 -2.00 25.83 -16.40
N TYR A 82 -1.92 25.25 -15.20
CA TYR A 82 -2.36 25.91 -13.96
C TYR A 82 -1.65 27.25 -13.71
N ALA A 83 -0.33 27.29 -13.88
CA ALA A 83 0.47 28.51 -13.69
C ALA A 83 0.06 29.61 -14.68
N MET A 84 -0.12 29.24 -15.95
CA MET A 84 -0.60 30.15 -16.99
C MET A 84 -2.02 30.66 -16.71
N CYS A 85 -2.93 29.80 -16.26
CA CYS A 85 -4.28 30.22 -15.85
C CYS A 85 -4.21 31.24 -14.71
N THR A 86 -3.34 31.02 -13.72
CA THR A 86 -3.12 31.94 -12.61
C THR A 86 -2.62 33.29 -13.12
N PHE A 87 -1.57 33.28 -13.94
CA PHE A 87 -0.98 34.46 -14.56
C PHE A 87 -2.01 35.30 -15.33
N LEU A 88 -2.77 34.66 -16.23
CA LEU A 88 -3.78 35.31 -17.06
C LEU A 88 -4.90 35.92 -16.22
N LEU A 89 -5.36 35.21 -15.17
CA LEU A 89 -6.39 35.71 -14.26
C LEU A 89 -5.91 36.91 -13.43
N ASP A 90 -4.64 36.89 -12.99
CA ASP A 90 -4.04 38.00 -12.25
C ASP A 90 -3.88 39.26 -13.14
N HIS A 91 -3.80 39.09 -14.46
CA HIS A 91 -3.77 40.17 -15.46
C HIS A 91 -5.16 40.53 -16.02
N GLY A 92 -6.25 40.05 -15.41
CA GLY A 92 -7.60 40.47 -15.74
C GLY A 92 -8.27 39.71 -16.90
N ALA A 93 -7.82 38.50 -17.23
CA ALA A 93 -8.48 37.67 -18.24
C ALA A 93 -9.98 37.45 -17.90
N PRO A 94 -10.88 37.57 -18.88
CA PRO A 94 -12.33 37.42 -18.64
C PRO A 94 -12.68 35.96 -18.35
N ILE A 95 -12.88 35.64 -17.07
CA ILE A 95 -13.03 34.27 -16.56
C ILE A 95 -14.25 33.51 -17.11
N ASN A 96 -15.32 34.23 -17.45
CA ASN A 96 -16.60 33.69 -17.94
C ASN A 96 -16.82 33.97 -19.43
N GLN A 97 -15.78 34.36 -20.18
CA GLN A 97 -15.89 34.57 -21.63
C GLN A 97 -16.30 33.27 -22.30
N LYS A 98 -17.26 33.32 -23.22
CA LYS A 98 -17.63 32.17 -24.05
C LYS A 98 -16.89 32.23 -25.38
N GLY A 99 -16.35 31.10 -25.82
CA GLY A 99 -15.62 31.01 -27.08
C GLY A 99 -15.71 29.64 -27.75
N GLY A 100 -15.30 29.61 -29.02
CA GLY A 100 -15.24 28.43 -29.88
C GLY A 100 -16.62 27.92 -30.32
N GLU A 101 -16.64 26.84 -31.10
CA GLU A 101 -17.88 26.25 -31.64
C GLU A 101 -18.90 25.86 -30.56
N SER A 102 -18.42 25.45 -29.39
CA SER A 102 -19.28 25.06 -28.28
C SER A 102 -19.84 26.25 -27.51
N VAL A 103 -19.38 27.49 -27.77
CA VAL A 103 -19.78 28.71 -27.04
C VAL A 103 -19.69 28.47 -25.52
N ALA A 104 -18.55 27.92 -25.08
CA ALA A 104 -18.33 27.45 -23.72
C ALA A 104 -17.24 28.28 -23.04
N THR A 105 -17.25 28.28 -21.70
CA THR A 105 -16.31 29.02 -20.86
C THR A 105 -15.00 28.26 -20.63
N PRO A 106 -13.91 28.93 -20.17
CA PRO A 106 -12.68 28.24 -19.76
C PRO A 106 -12.92 27.17 -18.68
N LEU A 107 -13.84 27.43 -17.74
CA LEU A 107 -14.25 26.48 -16.71
C LEU A 107 -14.82 25.19 -17.31
N GLN A 108 -15.69 25.31 -18.31
CA GLN A 108 -16.29 24.18 -18.99
C GLN A 108 -15.27 23.39 -19.82
N TRP A 109 -14.31 24.07 -20.47
CA TRP A 109 -13.22 23.43 -21.22
C TRP A 109 -12.29 22.62 -20.28
N ALA A 110 -11.94 23.17 -19.12
CA ALA A 110 -11.18 22.45 -18.10
C ALA A 110 -11.96 21.23 -17.54
N ALA A 111 -13.26 21.41 -17.27
CA ALA A 111 -14.13 20.36 -16.76
C ALA A 111 -14.29 19.21 -17.77
N GLN A 112 -14.40 19.51 -19.06
CA GLN A 112 -14.51 18.52 -20.14
C GLN A 112 -13.29 17.60 -20.24
N ARG A 113 -12.11 18.05 -19.81
CA ARG A 113 -10.88 17.23 -19.73
C ARG A 113 -10.59 16.68 -18.34
N CYS A 114 -11.47 16.96 -17.37
CA CYS A 114 -11.35 16.59 -15.97
C CYS A 114 -10.12 17.15 -15.24
N HIS A 115 -9.71 18.37 -15.58
CA HIS A 115 -8.61 19.08 -14.93
C HIS A 115 -9.08 19.73 -13.62
N TYR A 116 -9.37 18.91 -12.61
CA TYR A 116 -10.05 19.36 -11.37
C TYR A 116 -9.25 20.39 -10.55
N TYR A 117 -7.92 20.44 -10.65
CA TYR A 117 -7.10 21.53 -10.06
C TYR A 117 -7.36 22.88 -10.75
N THR A 118 -7.35 22.90 -12.08
CA THR A 118 -7.67 24.09 -12.88
C THR A 118 -9.13 24.50 -12.71
N VAL A 119 -10.06 23.54 -12.67
CA VAL A 119 -11.47 23.80 -12.35
C VAL A 119 -11.60 24.46 -10.97
N HIS A 120 -10.91 23.94 -9.96
CA HIS A 120 -10.92 24.52 -8.61
C HIS A 120 -10.39 25.96 -8.61
N LEU A 121 -9.25 26.21 -9.28
CA LEU A 121 -8.68 27.56 -9.44
C LEU A 121 -9.70 28.52 -10.05
N LEU A 122 -10.33 28.13 -11.16
CA LEU A 122 -11.32 28.98 -11.84
C LEU A 122 -12.53 29.27 -10.93
N LEU A 123 -13.03 28.28 -10.20
CA LEU A 123 -14.12 28.46 -9.25
C LEU A 123 -13.74 29.39 -8.08
N GLN A 124 -12.52 29.23 -7.53
CA GLN A 124 -11.99 30.12 -6.50
C GLN A 124 -11.89 31.58 -6.98
N ARG A 125 -11.58 31.78 -8.27
CA ARG A 125 -11.49 33.10 -8.91
C ARG A 125 -12.83 33.65 -9.42
N GLY A 126 -13.95 32.99 -9.10
CA GLY A 126 -15.30 33.49 -9.38
C GLY A 126 -15.89 33.05 -10.72
N ALA A 127 -15.38 31.97 -11.33
CA ALA A 127 -16.01 31.37 -12.50
C ALA A 127 -17.42 30.86 -12.13
N ASP A 128 -18.41 31.14 -12.98
CA ASP A 128 -19.80 30.73 -12.73
C ASP A 128 -20.07 29.34 -13.36
N PRO A 129 -20.28 28.28 -12.54
CA PRO A 129 -20.52 26.94 -13.05
C PRO A 129 -21.91 26.73 -13.67
N LEU A 130 -22.84 27.68 -13.51
CA LEU A 130 -24.20 27.61 -14.05
C LEU A 130 -24.31 28.12 -15.48
N ILE A 131 -23.28 28.78 -16.00
CA ILE A 131 -23.23 29.20 -17.39
C ILE A 131 -23.33 27.96 -18.30
N THR A 132 -24.23 28.03 -19.29
CA THR A 132 -24.45 26.96 -20.25
C THR A 132 -23.69 27.19 -21.57
N ASP A 133 -23.26 26.10 -22.19
CA ASP A 133 -22.72 26.11 -23.56
C ASP A 133 -23.83 26.24 -24.62
N SER A 134 -23.48 26.13 -25.91
CA SER A 134 -24.44 26.19 -27.03
C SER A 134 -25.46 25.05 -27.05
N GLN A 135 -25.20 23.96 -26.34
CA GLN A 135 -26.10 22.82 -26.21
C GLN A 135 -26.96 22.89 -24.93
N GLY A 136 -26.78 23.92 -24.11
CA GLY A 136 -27.48 24.06 -22.83
C GLY A 136 -26.83 23.30 -21.67
N TYR A 137 -25.61 22.78 -21.83
CA TYR A 137 -24.89 22.09 -20.75
C TYR A 137 -24.14 23.08 -19.87
N ASN A 138 -24.33 22.99 -18.56
CA ASN A 138 -23.52 23.70 -17.58
C ASN A 138 -22.27 22.87 -17.20
N THR A 139 -21.44 23.37 -16.29
CA THR A 139 -20.21 22.69 -15.87
C THR A 139 -20.46 21.34 -15.20
N LEU A 140 -21.55 21.19 -14.44
CA LEU A 140 -21.92 19.93 -13.78
C LEU A 140 -22.28 18.85 -14.82
N HIS A 141 -23.06 19.20 -15.85
CA HIS A 141 -23.40 18.31 -16.97
C HIS A 141 -22.15 17.83 -17.72
N ILE A 142 -21.30 18.76 -18.15
CA ILE A 142 -20.07 18.47 -18.89
C ILE A 142 -19.16 17.52 -18.10
N SER A 143 -19.08 17.70 -16.79
CA SER A 143 -18.26 16.88 -15.90
C SER A 143 -18.72 15.42 -15.80
N THR A 144 -19.99 15.13 -16.11
CA THR A 144 -20.51 13.75 -16.07
C THR A 144 -20.01 12.86 -17.22
N PHE A 145 -19.59 13.45 -18.34
CA PHE A 145 -19.35 12.71 -19.58
C PHE A 145 -18.16 11.76 -19.53
N ASN A 146 -17.18 12.03 -18.66
CA ASN A 146 -15.98 11.19 -18.50
C ASN A 146 -16.04 10.24 -17.30
N GLY A 147 -17.07 10.33 -16.45
CA GLY A 147 -17.23 9.45 -15.29
C GLY A 147 -16.22 9.69 -14.16
N ASN A 148 -15.49 10.81 -14.18
CA ASN A 148 -14.56 11.17 -13.11
C ASN A 148 -15.34 11.70 -11.90
N VAL A 149 -15.46 10.85 -10.88
CA VAL A 149 -16.26 11.15 -9.69
C VAL A 149 -15.63 12.25 -8.82
N LEU A 150 -14.30 12.41 -8.82
CA LEU A 150 -13.63 13.45 -8.02
C LEU A 150 -14.01 14.87 -8.47
N LEU A 151 -14.15 15.09 -9.78
CA LEU A 151 -14.61 16.37 -10.32
C LEU A 151 -16.06 16.66 -9.91
N LEU A 152 -16.94 15.65 -9.94
CA LEU A 152 -18.32 15.82 -9.48
C LEU A 152 -18.37 16.10 -7.97
N VAL A 153 -17.54 15.43 -7.17
CA VAL A 153 -17.40 15.73 -5.74
C VAL A 153 -17.00 17.19 -5.54
N LEU A 154 -15.99 17.67 -6.26
CA LEU A 154 -15.52 19.05 -6.17
C LEU A 154 -16.63 20.07 -6.48
N LEU A 155 -17.36 19.84 -7.57
CA LEU A 155 -18.41 20.74 -8.06
C LEU A 155 -19.63 20.77 -7.15
N LEU A 156 -20.07 19.60 -6.67
CA LEU A 156 -21.21 19.51 -5.76
C LEU A 156 -20.91 20.27 -4.44
N HIS A 157 -19.67 20.23 -3.94
CA HIS A 157 -19.24 21.02 -2.77
C HIS A 157 -19.20 22.54 -3.01
N GLN A 158 -19.42 23.03 -4.24
CA GLN A 158 -19.61 24.46 -4.51
C GLN A 158 -21.07 24.93 -4.39
N GLY A 159 -21.99 24.04 -4.00
CA GLY A 159 -23.40 24.40 -3.80
C GLY A 159 -24.20 24.51 -5.10
N ILE A 160 -23.72 23.91 -6.19
CA ILE A 160 -24.47 23.78 -7.43
C ILE A 160 -25.70 22.90 -7.15
N PRO A 161 -26.92 23.29 -7.58
CA PRO A 161 -28.09 22.43 -7.42
C PRO A 161 -27.86 21.08 -8.10
N VAL A 162 -28.23 19.99 -7.43
CA VAL A 162 -27.93 18.63 -7.92
C VAL A 162 -28.73 18.27 -9.17
N ASP A 163 -29.97 18.74 -9.25
CA ASP A 163 -30.91 18.50 -10.36
C ASP A 163 -31.03 19.72 -11.29
N VAL A 164 -29.92 20.42 -11.57
CA VAL A 164 -29.94 21.42 -12.66
C VAL A 164 -30.28 20.71 -13.97
N LEU A 165 -31.09 21.36 -14.78
CA LEU A 165 -31.55 20.87 -16.08
C LEU A 165 -30.69 21.46 -17.20
N ASP A 166 -30.39 20.65 -18.21
CA ASP A 166 -29.84 21.13 -19.48
C ASP A 166 -30.95 21.70 -20.39
N GLY A 167 -30.58 22.09 -21.62
CA GLY A 167 -31.52 22.65 -22.60
C GLY A 167 -32.62 21.70 -23.10
N PHE A 168 -32.58 20.42 -22.72
CA PHE A 168 -33.58 19.39 -23.04
C PHE A 168 -34.26 18.80 -21.80
N GLY A 169 -34.01 19.39 -20.62
CA GLY A 169 -34.58 18.92 -19.37
C GLY A 169 -33.87 17.72 -18.73
N HIS A 170 -32.65 17.36 -19.15
CA HIS A 170 -31.92 16.27 -18.49
C HIS A 170 -31.13 16.76 -17.27
N THR A 171 -31.05 15.92 -16.24
CA THR A 171 -30.20 16.16 -15.05
C THR A 171 -28.84 15.45 -15.16
N GLY A 172 -27.89 15.82 -14.30
CA GLY A 172 -26.62 15.09 -14.15
C GLY A 172 -26.81 13.60 -13.81
N LEU A 173 -27.85 13.24 -13.05
CA LEU A 173 -28.21 11.86 -12.77
C LEU A 173 -28.57 11.10 -14.05
N MET A 174 -29.39 11.68 -14.94
CA MET A 174 -29.77 11.08 -16.22
C MET A 174 -28.55 10.89 -17.13
N TRP A 175 -27.67 11.89 -17.24
CA TRP A 175 -26.45 11.78 -18.02
C TRP A 175 -25.51 10.69 -17.50
N SER A 176 -25.35 10.58 -16.18
CA SER A 176 -24.55 9.51 -15.56
C SER A 176 -25.14 8.11 -15.79
N ALA A 177 -26.47 8.00 -15.81
CA ALA A 177 -27.20 6.77 -16.13
C ALA A 177 -27.02 6.39 -17.61
N TYR A 178 -27.20 7.35 -18.53
CA TYR A 178 -27.00 7.17 -19.97
C TYR A 178 -25.56 6.76 -20.33
N LYS A 179 -24.55 7.33 -19.66
CA LYS A 179 -23.15 6.92 -19.87
C LYS A 179 -22.83 5.57 -19.25
N GLY A 180 -23.64 5.10 -18.30
CA GLY A 180 -23.46 3.83 -17.61
C GLY A 180 -22.44 3.89 -16.48
N PHE A 181 -22.31 5.04 -15.79
CA PHE A 181 -21.37 5.25 -14.69
C PHE A 181 -22.04 5.09 -13.31
N PRO A 182 -22.04 3.88 -12.71
CA PRO A 182 -22.77 3.63 -11.47
C PRO A 182 -22.21 4.39 -10.26
N ALA A 183 -20.92 4.75 -10.27
CA ALA A 183 -20.31 5.54 -9.21
C ALA A 183 -20.77 7.00 -9.23
N CYS A 184 -20.97 7.58 -10.42
CA CYS A 184 -21.57 8.90 -10.59
C CYS A 184 -23.04 8.89 -10.20
N VAL A 185 -23.80 7.86 -10.63
CA VAL A 185 -25.20 7.66 -10.22
C VAL A 185 -25.32 7.59 -8.69
N ASP A 186 -24.51 6.76 -8.03
CA ASP A 186 -24.50 6.65 -6.57
C ASP A 186 -24.10 7.97 -5.89
N LEU A 187 -23.18 8.75 -6.47
CA LEU A 187 -22.82 10.07 -5.95
C LEU A 187 -23.99 11.06 -6.02
N PHE A 188 -24.63 11.21 -7.20
CA PHE A 188 -25.76 12.11 -7.39
C PHE A 188 -26.92 11.77 -6.45
N LEU A 189 -27.25 10.48 -6.32
CA LEU A 189 -28.30 10.01 -5.42
C LEU A 189 -28.00 10.31 -3.95
N ARG A 190 -26.74 10.15 -3.50
CA ARG A 190 -26.31 10.53 -2.14
C ARG A 190 -26.37 12.03 -1.90
N TRP A 191 -26.22 12.82 -2.96
CA TRP A 191 -26.36 14.27 -2.96
C TRP A 191 -27.81 14.75 -3.12
N GLY A 192 -28.78 13.82 -3.08
CA GLY A 192 -30.20 14.14 -3.08
C GLY A 192 -30.82 14.33 -4.46
N ALA A 193 -30.17 13.90 -5.54
CA ALA A 193 -30.77 13.90 -6.87
C ALA A 193 -32.09 13.12 -6.89
N SER A 194 -33.12 13.70 -7.50
CA SER A 194 -34.42 13.07 -7.63
C SER A 194 -34.39 11.88 -8.59
N VAL A 195 -34.74 10.69 -8.09
CA VAL A 195 -34.91 9.49 -8.92
C VAL A 195 -36.09 9.57 -9.88
N ASP A 196 -37.06 10.43 -9.56
CA ASP A 196 -38.32 10.58 -10.28
C ASP A 196 -38.31 11.78 -11.24
N ALA A 197 -37.19 12.52 -11.32
CA ALA A 197 -37.02 13.58 -12.30
C ALA A 197 -37.23 13.01 -13.72
N GLN A 198 -37.92 13.79 -14.54
CA GLN A 198 -38.26 13.46 -15.92
C GLN A 198 -37.77 14.57 -16.84
N ASP A 199 -37.24 14.19 -18.00
CA ASP A 199 -36.95 15.14 -19.08
C ASP A 199 -38.22 15.56 -19.83
N GLU A 200 -38.07 16.38 -20.87
CA GLU A 200 -39.18 16.89 -21.69
C GLU A 200 -40.01 15.79 -22.36
N GLN A 201 -39.43 14.60 -22.58
CA GLN A 201 -40.12 13.45 -23.16
C GLN A 201 -40.66 12.48 -22.10
N GLY A 202 -40.53 12.81 -20.80
CA GLY A 202 -40.99 11.98 -19.69
C GLY A 202 -40.05 10.81 -19.33
N PHE A 203 -38.82 10.79 -19.83
CA PHE A 203 -37.85 9.76 -19.47
C PHE A 203 -37.21 10.09 -18.13
N THR A 204 -37.19 9.09 -17.25
CA THR A 204 -36.46 9.13 -15.98
C THR A 204 -35.03 8.63 -16.13
N ALA A 205 -34.17 8.86 -15.13
CA ALA A 205 -32.82 8.28 -15.10
C ALA A 205 -32.80 6.76 -15.28
N LEU A 206 -33.85 6.05 -14.84
CA LEU A 206 -33.99 4.60 -15.03
C LEU A 206 -34.14 4.22 -16.52
N HIS A 207 -34.89 5.00 -17.29
CA HIS A 207 -34.99 4.80 -18.73
C HIS A 207 -33.65 5.06 -19.42
N TRP A 208 -32.94 6.13 -19.02
CA TRP A 208 -31.61 6.45 -19.56
C TRP A 208 -30.56 5.37 -19.23
N ALA A 209 -30.61 4.75 -18.05
CA ALA A 209 -29.74 3.62 -17.70
C ALA A 209 -29.91 2.40 -18.63
N LEU A 210 -31.12 2.19 -19.15
CA LEU A 210 -31.45 1.09 -20.07
C LEU A 210 -30.91 1.31 -21.48
N VAL A 211 -30.63 2.56 -21.88
CA VAL A 211 -30.02 2.86 -23.18
C VAL A 211 -28.62 2.27 -23.27
N LYS A 212 -27.84 2.39 -22.20
CA LYS A 212 -26.53 1.73 -22.10
C LYS A 212 -26.61 0.27 -21.67
N GLY A 213 -27.69 -0.11 -20.99
CA GLY A 213 -27.86 -1.45 -20.41
C GLY A 213 -26.91 -1.71 -19.25
N SER A 214 -26.57 -0.69 -18.46
CA SER A 214 -25.64 -0.84 -17.33
C SER A 214 -26.36 -1.43 -16.11
N PRO A 215 -26.12 -2.70 -15.72
CA PRO A 215 -26.83 -3.31 -14.59
C PRO A 215 -26.54 -2.59 -13.28
N GLY A 216 -25.34 -2.01 -13.11
CA GLY A 216 -24.98 -1.27 -11.90
C GLY A 216 -25.74 0.05 -11.76
N CYS A 217 -25.98 0.79 -12.85
CA CYS A 217 -26.78 2.01 -12.81
C CYS A 217 -28.25 1.69 -12.51
N ILE A 218 -28.80 0.70 -13.21
CA ILE A 218 -30.18 0.23 -13.02
C ILE A 218 -30.37 -0.20 -11.57
N GLN A 219 -29.48 -1.06 -11.05
CA GLN A 219 -29.52 -1.53 -9.67
C GLN A 219 -29.50 -0.35 -8.68
N LYS A 220 -28.60 0.63 -8.86
CA LYS A 220 -28.50 1.77 -7.96
C LYS A 220 -29.76 2.63 -7.95
N LEU A 221 -30.32 2.92 -9.13
CA LEU A 221 -31.57 3.67 -9.24
C LEU A 221 -32.73 2.94 -8.54
N LEU A 222 -32.83 1.62 -8.72
CA LEU A 222 -33.83 0.79 -8.04
C LEU A 222 -33.62 0.73 -6.51
N GLU A 223 -32.37 0.69 -6.03
CA GLU A 223 -32.04 0.74 -4.60
C GLU A 223 -32.47 2.06 -3.95
N TYR A 224 -32.45 3.17 -4.70
CA TYR A 224 -32.92 4.49 -4.26
C TYR A 224 -34.41 4.73 -4.57
N GLY A 225 -35.13 3.71 -5.01
CA GLY A 225 -36.58 3.76 -5.11
C GLY A 225 -37.16 4.27 -6.43
N SER A 226 -36.39 4.32 -7.52
CA SER A 226 -36.94 4.66 -8.84
C SER A 226 -38.18 3.83 -9.18
N ASP A 227 -39.22 4.49 -9.69
CA ASP A 227 -40.44 3.81 -10.16
C ASP A 227 -40.16 2.92 -11.39
N ARG A 228 -40.33 1.61 -11.20
CA ARG A 228 -40.15 0.57 -12.22
C ARG A 228 -41.24 0.60 -13.31
N PHE A 229 -42.33 1.30 -13.04
CA PHE A 229 -43.50 1.42 -13.91
C PHE A 229 -43.69 2.84 -14.46
N ALA A 230 -42.75 3.75 -14.19
CA ALA A 230 -42.79 5.11 -14.69
C ALA A 230 -43.02 5.11 -16.20
N LYS A 231 -43.94 5.96 -16.68
CA LYS A 231 -44.27 6.01 -18.10
C LYS A 231 -43.68 7.28 -18.71
N THR A 232 -43.03 7.13 -19.85
CA THR A 232 -42.67 8.25 -20.72
C THR A 232 -43.92 8.92 -21.30
N SER A 233 -43.76 10.07 -21.96
CA SER A 233 -44.83 10.75 -22.71
C SER A 233 -45.51 9.84 -23.76
N THR A 234 -44.78 8.87 -24.31
CA THR A 234 -45.30 7.86 -25.25
C THR A 234 -45.93 6.64 -24.57
N GLY A 235 -46.01 6.62 -23.24
CA GLY A 235 -46.57 5.52 -22.45
C GLY A 235 -45.63 4.33 -22.26
N LYS A 236 -44.38 4.40 -22.72
CA LYS A 236 -43.40 3.32 -22.57
C LYS A 236 -42.89 3.24 -21.13
N THR A 237 -42.88 2.04 -20.57
CA THR A 237 -42.30 1.73 -19.26
C THR A 237 -40.84 1.27 -19.40
N PRO A 238 -40.04 1.25 -18.32
CA PRO A 238 -38.67 0.72 -18.34
C PRO A 238 -38.58 -0.70 -18.94
N ALA A 239 -39.52 -1.59 -18.63
CA ALA A 239 -39.55 -2.94 -19.20
C ALA A 239 -39.74 -2.95 -20.73
N ILE A 240 -40.57 -2.05 -21.27
CA ILE A 240 -40.76 -1.89 -22.73
C ILE A 240 -39.48 -1.32 -23.34
N THR A 241 -38.91 -0.27 -22.75
CA THR A 241 -37.65 0.33 -23.20
C THR A 241 -36.50 -0.67 -23.21
N ALA A 242 -36.37 -1.50 -22.18
CA ALA A 242 -35.37 -2.57 -22.10
C ALA A 242 -35.50 -3.58 -23.25
N ARG A 243 -36.74 -3.89 -23.65
CA ARG A 243 -37.03 -4.81 -24.78
C ARG A 243 -36.70 -4.17 -26.12
N GLU A 244 -37.10 -2.92 -26.33
CA GLU A 244 -36.82 -2.18 -27.57
C GLU A 244 -35.32 -1.95 -27.79
N LEU A 245 -34.56 -1.76 -26.71
CA LEU A 245 -33.12 -1.49 -26.75
C LEU A 245 -32.25 -2.75 -26.57
N ASN A 246 -32.86 -3.94 -26.48
CA ASN A 246 -32.17 -5.22 -26.27
C ASN A 246 -31.28 -5.25 -24.99
N THR A 247 -31.74 -4.63 -23.91
CA THR A 247 -31.06 -4.59 -22.60
C THR A 247 -31.81 -5.33 -21.49
N VAL A 248 -32.76 -6.19 -21.87
CA VAL A 248 -33.59 -7.03 -20.98
C VAL A 248 -32.75 -7.84 -19.98
N ALA A 249 -31.61 -8.39 -20.40
CA ALA A 249 -30.76 -9.18 -19.51
C ALA A 249 -30.19 -8.33 -18.35
N ALA A 250 -29.79 -7.08 -18.62
CA ALA A 250 -29.30 -6.16 -17.59
C ALA A 250 -30.44 -5.70 -16.67
N TRP A 251 -31.63 -5.45 -17.24
CA TRP A 251 -32.86 -5.13 -16.53
C TRP A 251 -33.27 -6.25 -15.56
N HIS A 252 -33.44 -7.48 -16.04
CA HIS A 252 -33.82 -8.63 -15.20
C HIS A 252 -32.78 -8.94 -14.14
N LYS A 253 -31.48 -8.82 -14.48
CA LYS A 253 -30.41 -8.99 -13.49
C LYS A 253 -30.53 -7.97 -12.36
N ALA A 254 -30.71 -6.69 -12.68
CA ALA A 254 -30.85 -5.64 -11.68
C ALA A 254 -32.13 -5.79 -10.85
N LEU A 255 -33.27 -6.07 -11.49
CA LEU A 255 -34.53 -6.38 -10.79
C LEU A 255 -34.36 -7.55 -9.81
N LYS A 256 -33.78 -8.65 -10.29
CA LYS A 256 -33.47 -9.82 -9.47
C LYS A 256 -32.46 -9.52 -8.38
N GLU A 257 -31.54 -8.57 -8.54
CA GLU A 257 -30.63 -8.17 -7.46
C GLU A 257 -31.37 -7.32 -6.41
N CYS A 258 -32.28 -6.45 -6.83
CA CYS A 258 -33.08 -5.59 -5.95
C CYS A 258 -34.31 -6.28 -5.31
N GLY A 259 -34.68 -7.49 -5.74
CA GLY A 259 -35.80 -8.23 -5.14
C GLY A 259 -37.14 -8.10 -5.84
N TYR A 260 -37.09 -7.81 -7.13
CA TYR A 260 -38.24 -7.77 -8.01
C TYR A 260 -38.28 -9.01 -8.91
N ASP A 261 -39.47 -9.36 -9.39
CA ASP A 261 -39.65 -10.38 -10.44
C ASP A 261 -39.22 -9.82 -11.82
N GLU A 262 -39.38 -10.60 -12.90
CA GLU A 262 -39.05 -10.13 -14.25
C GLU A 262 -40.00 -9.02 -14.74
N ASP A 263 -41.21 -8.96 -14.19
CA ASP A 263 -42.23 -7.96 -14.52
C ASP A 263 -42.04 -6.64 -13.75
N GLY A 264 -41.13 -6.61 -12.77
CA GLY A 264 -40.83 -5.44 -11.94
C GLY A 264 -41.74 -5.29 -10.72
N ASN A 265 -42.62 -6.24 -10.43
CA ASN A 265 -43.36 -6.26 -9.18
C ASN A 265 -42.41 -6.61 -8.03
N VAL A 266 -42.74 -6.19 -6.82
CA VAL A 266 -42.12 -6.79 -5.64
C VAL A 266 -42.29 -8.28 -5.81
N ALA A 267 -41.20 -9.05 -5.71
CA ALA A 267 -41.32 -10.49 -5.71
C ALA A 267 -42.08 -10.86 -4.42
N GLU A 268 -43.42 -10.84 -4.48
CA GLU A 268 -44.33 -11.31 -3.46
C GLU A 268 -44.01 -12.78 -3.30
N ASN A 269 -43.18 -13.07 -2.31
CA ASN A 269 -42.91 -14.41 -1.88
C ASN A 269 -42.44 -15.36 -3.01
N SER A 270 -41.17 -15.22 -3.39
CA SER A 270 -40.29 -16.39 -3.41
C SER A 270 -39.90 -16.83 -1.99
N GLY A 271 -40.69 -16.44 -0.98
CA GLY A 271 -40.78 -17.22 0.24
C GLY A 271 -41.20 -18.60 -0.20
N THR A 272 -40.26 -19.53 -0.15
CA THR A 272 -40.56 -20.94 -0.34
C THR A 272 -41.83 -21.28 0.44
N PRO A 273 -42.70 -22.17 -0.06
CA PRO A 273 -43.94 -22.58 0.62
C PRO A 273 -43.72 -22.92 2.11
N ILE A 274 -42.49 -23.32 2.45
CA ILE A 274 -42.01 -23.61 3.80
C ILE A 274 -41.94 -22.36 4.69
N LEU A 275 -41.37 -21.24 4.23
CA LEU A 275 -41.25 -20.02 5.03
C LEU A 275 -42.60 -19.29 5.19
N SER A 276 -43.46 -19.32 4.17
CA SER A 276 -44.83 -18.80 4.27
C SER A 276 -45.73 -19.68 5.15
N ALA A 277 -45.49 -20.99 5.19
CA ALA A 277 -46.13 -21.89 6.16
C ALA A 277 -45.60 -21.70 7.59
N LEU A 278 -44.35 -21.26 7.77
CA LEU A 278 -43.78 -20.98 9.09
C LEU A 278 -44.22 -19.61 9.63
N SER A 279 -44.53 -18.63 8.78
CA SER A 279 -45.02 -17.32 9.22
C SER A 279 -46.47 -17.33 9.70
N SER A 280 -47.25 -18.36 9.34
CA SER A 280 -48.60 -18.58 9.85
C SER A 280 -48.65 -19.24 11.23
N VAL A 281 -47.48 -19.64 11.79
CA VAL A 281 -47.37 -20.16 13.15
C VAL A 281 -47.50 -19.00 14.16
N PRO A 282 -48.38 -19.09 15.17
CA PRO A 282 -48.51 -18.07 16.21
C PRO A 282 -47.17 -17.79 16.90
N GLY A 283 -46.74 -16.52 16.92
CA GLY A 283 -45.46 -16.10 17.51
C GLY A 283 -44.25 -16.13 16.55
N ALA A 284 -44.37 -16.75 15.36
CA ALA A 284 -43.29 -16.79 14.38
C ALA A 284 -43.23 -15.51 13.51
N ALA A 285 -44.35 -14.81 13.34
CA ALA A 285 -44.42 -13.57 12.56
C ALA A 285 -43.46 -12.47 13.08
N SER A 286 -43.21 -12.37 14.39
CA SER A 286 -42.24 -11.41 14.94
C SER A 286 -40.78 -11.82 14.71
N LEU A 287 -40.49 -13.12 14.57
CA LEU A 287 -39.16 -13.64 14.25
C LEU A 287 -38.75 -13.35 12.80
N PHE A 288 -39.73 -13.31 11.88
CA PHE A 288 -39.51 -13.05 10.45
C PHE A 288 -39.71 -11.58 10.05
N ALA A 289 -40.07 -10.69 10.99
CA ALA A 289 -40.29 -9.27 10.71
C ALA A 289 -39.01 -8.54 10.25
N ASP A 290 -37.86 -8.82 10.88
CA ASP A 290 -36.55 -8.35 10.43
C ASP A 290 -35.84 -9.43 9.59
N LYS A 291 -36.03 -9.33 8.26
CA LYS A 291 -35.42 -10.24 7.28
C LYS A 291 -33.91 -10.36 7.44
N ARG A 292 -33.22 -9.25 7.73
CA ARG A 292 -31.75 -9.23 7.83
C ARG A 292 -31.30 -9.96 9.09
N SER A 293 -31.89 -9.65 10.23
CA SER A 293 -31.56 -10.30 11.51
C SER A 293 -31.88 -11.80 11.47
N PHE A 294 -33.04 -12.17 10.94
CA PHE A 294 -33.42 -13.58 10.76
C PHE A 294 -32.40 -14.34 9.90
N VAL A 295 -32.13 -13.86 8.68
CA VAL A 295 -31.20 -14.53 7.74
C VAL A 295 -29.80 -14.63 8.34
N THR A 296 -29.33 -13.57 9.01
CA THR A 296 -28.01 -13.56 9.67
C THR A 296 -27.92 -14.64 10.73
N LYS A 297 -28.90 -14.72 11.64
CA LYS A 297 -28.93 -15.73 12.72
C LYS A 297 -29.11 -17.15 12.18
N PHE A 298 -30.04 -17.34 11.25
CA PHE A 298 -30.30 -18.63 10.64
C PHE A 298 -29.05 -19.16 9.93
N LEU A 299 -28.42 -18.37 9.05
CA LEU A 299 -27.24 -18.83 8.30
C LEU A 299 -25.99 -18.98 9.16
N TYR A 300 -25.94 -18.34 10.33
CA TYR A 300 -24.88 -18.60 11.31
C TYR A 300 -25.10 -19.92 12.08
N LEU A 301 -26.35 -20.22 12.49
CA LEU A 301 -26.67 -21.39 13.30
C LEU A 301 -26.88 -22.66 12.48
N TRP A 302 -27.36 -22.55 11.23
CA TRP A 302 -27.66 -23.71 10.38
C TRP A 302 -26.46 -24.65 10.16
N PRO A 303 -25.23 -24.17 9.96
CA PRO A 303 -24.05 -25.03 9.90
C PRO A 303 -23.85 -25.96 11.12
N PHE A 304 -24.33 -25.60 12.32
CA PHE A 304 -24.26 -26.48 13.50
C PHE A 304 -25.05 -27.77 13.27
N VAL A 305 -26.23 -27.66 12.67
CA VAL A 305 -27.09 -28.80 12.31
C VAL A 305 -26.47 -29.58 11.16
N VAL A 306 -25.98 -28.89 10.12
CA VAL A 306 -25.40 -29.52 8.93
C VAL A 306 -24.18 -30.38 9.28
N VAL A 307 -23.19 -29.79 9.97
CA VAL A 307 -21.95 -30.50 10.30
C VAL A 307 -22.24 -31.67 11.25
N TRP A 308 -23.10 -31.46 12.25
CA TRP A 308 -23.48 -32.51 13.18
C TRP A 308 -24.16 -33.70 12.49
N ILE A 309 -25.19 -33.46 11.66
CA ILE A 309 -25.92 -34.52 10.96
C ILE A 309 -25.01 -35.27 10.00
N VAL A 310 -24.17 -34.56 9.24
CA VAL A 310 -23.25 -35.20 8.28
C VAL A 310 -22.28 -36.13 9.00
N LEU A 311 -21.65 -35.68 10.08
CA LEU A 311 -20.73 -36.52 10.87
C LEU A 311 -21.45 -37.68 11.54
N LEU A 312 -22.66 -37.45 12.06
CA LEU A 312 -23.49 -38.50 12.67
C LEU A 312 -23.85 -39.60 11.68
N LEU A 313 -24.24 -39.26 10.45
CA LEU A 313 -24.56 -40.24 9.40
C LEU A 313 -23.32 -41.03 8.96
N LEU A 314 -22.17 -40.36 8.84
CA LEU A 314 -20.90 -41.03 8.53
C LEU A 314 -20.46 -41.99 9.65
N ALA A 315 -20.76 -41.66 10.91
CA ALA A 315 -20.46 -42.51 12.06
C ALA A 315 -21.44 -43.68 12.23
N SER A 316 -22.71 -43.50 11.86
CA SER A 316 -23.78 -44.48 12.15
C SER A 316 -23.90 -45.59 11.11
N PHE A 317 -23.36 -45.40 9.89
CA PHE A 317 -23.53 -46.34 8.79
C PHE A 317 -22.18 -46.75 8.18
N PRO A 318 -22.07 -47.97 7.61
CA PRO A 318 -20.91 -48.38 6.84
C PRO A 318 -20.61 -47.38 5.72
N ILE A 319 -19.33 -47.12 5.44
CA ILE A 319 -18.91 -46.02 4.54
C ILE A 319 -19.59 -46.01 3.16
N PHE A 320 -19.92 -47.19 2.60
CA PHE A 320 -20.59 -47.32 1.31
C PHE A 320 -22.08 -46.91 1.33
N VAL A 321 -22.73 -46.87 2.49
CA VAL A 321 -24.07 -46.31 2.69
C VAL A 321 -23.99 -44.90 3.30
N GLY A 322 -23.16 -44.74 4.33
CA GLY A 322 -23.01 -43.51 5.09
C GLY A 322 -22.54 -42.35 4.22
N LEU A 323 -21.57 -42.56 3.32
CA LEU A 323 -21.06 -41.50 2.46
C LEU A 323 -22.11 -41.02 1.44
N PRO A 324 -22.76 -41.88 0.64
CA PRO A 324 -23.87 -41.44 -0.23
C PRO A 324 -25.01 -40.76 0.53
N LEU A 325 -25.41 -41.32 1.68
CA LEU A 325 -26.50 -40.76 2.48
C LEU A 325 -26.14 -39.38 3.05
N ALA A 326 -24.93 -39.22 3.59
CA ALA A 326 -24.43 -37.96 4.09
C ALA A 326 -24.33 -36.89 2.99
N LEU A 327 -23.96 -37.28 1.76
CA LEU A 327 -23.95 -36.37 0.61
C LEU A 327 -25.37 -35.93 0.21
N ILE A 328 -26.34 -36.86 0.16
CA ILE A 328 -27.74 -36.55 -0.16
C ILE A 328 -28.35 -35.62 0.89
N VAL A 329 -28.22 -35.97 2.17
CA VAL A 329 -28.75 -35.17 3.28
C VAL A 329 -28.03 -33.83 3.37
N GLY A 330 -26.70 -33.82 3.26
CA GLY A 330 -25.89 -32.60 3.24
C GLY A 330 -26.28 -31.66 2.10
N TYR A 331 -26.50 -32.19 0.89
CA TYR A 331 -27.00 -31.42 -0.24
C TYR A 331 -28.40 -30.86 0.02
N GLY A 332 -29.31 -31.66 0.58
CA GLY A 332 -30.65 -31.20 0.96
C GLY A 332 -30.64 -30.06 1.98
N LEU A 333 -29.81 -30.17 3.03
CA LEU A 333 -29.66 -29.11 4.03
C LEU A 333 -28.98 -27.86 3.45
N GLN A 334 -28.03 -28.03 2.55
CA GLN A 334 -27.40 -26.91 1.81
C GLN A 334 -28.40 -26.22 0.89
N TRP A 335 -29.25 -26.98 0.22
CA TRP A 335 -30.32 -26.45 -0.62
C TRP A 335 -31.29 -25.59 0.19
N VAL A 336 -31.68 -26.02 1.40
CA VAL A 336 -32.50 -25.20 2.33
C VAL A 336 -31.82 -23.86 2.63
N ALA A 337 -30.52 -23.87 2.94
CA ALA A 337 -29.77 -22.62 3.18
C ALA A 337 -29.80 -21.69 1.95
N GLN A 338 -29.65 -22.24 0.74
CA GLN A 338 -29.75 -21.48 -0.51
C GLN A 338 -31.14 -20.86 -0.70
N GLN A 339 -32.21 -21.55 -0.31
CA GLN A 339 -33.56 -20.99 -0.34
C GLN A 339 -33.69 -19.80 0.61
N VAL A 340 -33.15 -19.89 1.83
CA VAL A 340 -33.17 -18.78 2.80
C VAL A 340 -32.34 -17.58 2.30
N VAL A 341 -31.21 -17.81 1.63
CA VAL A 341 -30.40 -16.73 1.04
C VAL A 341 -31.16 -15.94 -0.02
N GLN A 342 -32.10 -16.54 -0.75
CA GLN A 342 -32.91 -15.80 -1.73
C GLN A 342 -33.85 -14.79 -1.04
N HIS A 343 -34.25 -15.05 0.20
CA HIS A 343 -35.02 -14.13 1.03
C HIS A 343 -34.15 -12.99 1.63
N ALA A 344 -32.82 -13.10 1.52
CA ALA A 344 -31.91 -12.10 2.07
C ALA A 344 -32.01 -10.75 1.30
N PRO A 345 -31.68 -9.64 1.98
CA PRO A 345 -31.50 -8.35 1.33
C PRO A 345 -30.48 -8.44 0.16
N PRO A 346 -30.57 -7.58 -0.86
CA PRO A 346 -29.71 -7.61 -2.07
C PRO A 346 -28.22 -7.82 -1.79
N ASN A 347 -27.68 -7.14 -0.78
CA ASN A 347 -26.28 -7.19 -0.40
C ASN A 347 -25.83 -8.54 0.25
N MET A 348 -26.77 -9.43 0.59
CA MET A 348 -26.55 -10.72 1.26
C MET A 348 -26.99 -11.93 0.43
N ARG A 349 -27.46 -11.76 -0.81
CA ARG A 349 -27.95 -12.86 -1.69
C ARG A 349 -26.88 -13.84 -2.17
N GLN A 350 -25.65 -13.65 -1.75
CA GLN A 350 -24.54 -14.55 -2.00
C GLN A 350 -24.07 -15.12 -0.66
N LEU A 351 -23.95 -16.45 -0.55
CA LEU A 351 -23.64 -17.13 0.71
C LEU A 351 -22.34 -16.62 1.36
N GLN A 352 -21.31 -16.31 0.56
CA GLN A 352 -20.03 -15.73 1.01
C GLN A 352 -20.11 -14.29 1.56
N ARG A 353 -21.26 -13.62 1.38
CA ARG A 353 -21.58 -12.29 1.95
C ARG A 353 -22.45 -12.40 3.21
N THR A 354 -22.68 -13.61 3.69
CA THR A 354 -23.45 -13.93 4.90
C THR A 354 -22.51 -14.53 5.96
N PRO A 355 -22.93 -14.65 7.22
CA PRO A 355 -22.13 -15.30 8.26
C PRO A 355 -22.02 -16.83 8.10
N TRP A 356 -22.47 -17.42 6.99
CA TRP A 356 -22.41 -18.86 6.73
C TRP A 356 -21.05 -19.51 7.03
N LEU A 357 -19.96 -18.94 6.50
CA LEU A 357 -18.61 -19.47 6.73
C LEU A 357 -18.19 -19.34 8.19
N SER A 358 -18.53 -18.22 8.85
CA SER A 358 -18.31 -18.08 10.29
C SER A 358 -19.12 -19.09 11.10
N GLY A 359 -20.33 -19.44 10.66
CA GLY A 359 -21.17 -20.47 11.27
C GLY A 359 -20.56 -21.87 11.15
N ILE A 360 -19.96 -22.24 10.01
CA ILE A 360 -19.25 -23.52 9.84
C ILE A 360 -18.11 -23.64 10.86
N PHE A 361 -17.35 -22.55 11.04
CA PHE A 361 -16.29 -22.52 12.05
C PHE A 361 -16.86 -22.66 13.47
N GLY A 362 -17.87 -21.85 13.82
CA GLY A 362 -18.52 -21.90 15.14
C GLY A 362 -19.08 -23.29 15.45
N ALA A 363 -19.71 -23.94 14.46
CA ALA A 363 -20.19 -25.31 14.54
C ALA A 363 -19.07 -26.32 14.81
N SER A 364 -17.95 -26.18 14.10
CA SER A 364 -16.78 -27.06 14.26
C SER A 364 -16.19 -26.93 15.67
N LEU A 365 -15.99 -25.70 16.14
CA LEU A 365 -15.48 -25.44 17.49
C LEU A 365 -16.43 -26.01 18.56
N PHE A 366 -17.73 -25.78 18.41
CA PHE A 366 -18.74 -26.32 19.33
C PHE A 366 -18.72 -27.85 19.36
N LEU A 367 -18.70 -28.51 18.20
CA LEU A 367 -18.72 -29.98 18.12
C LEU A 367 -17.47 -30.61 18.73
N VAL A 368 -16.29 -30.06 18.45
CA VAL A 368 -15.02 -30.51 19.06
C VAL A 368 -15.06 -30.35 20.58
N SER A 369 -15.47 -29.18 21.09
CA SER A 369 -15.58 -28.94 22.54
C SER A 369 -16.65 -29.82 23.21
N ALA A 370 -17.80 -30.03 22.57
CA ALA A 370 -18.87 -30.88 23.09
C ALA A 370 -18.45 -32.35 23.13
N THR A 371 -17.80 -32.85 22.07
CA THR A 371 -17.30 -34.24 21.99
C THR A 371 -16.20 -34.47 23.01
N TRP A 372 -15.30 -33.49 23.18
CA TRP A 372 -14.33 -33.53 24.27
C TRP A 372 -15.02 -33.62 25.63
N PHE A 373 -15.97 -32.73 25.92
CA PHE A 373 -16.59 -32.66 27.24
C PHE A 373 -17.42 -33.91 27.58
N VAL A 374 -18.13 -34.49 26.61
CA VAL A 374 -19.04 -35.62 26.82
C VAL A 374 -18.33 -36.98 26.72
N SER A 375 -17.42 -37.15 25.78
CA SER A 375 -16.80 -38.46 25.49
C SER A 375 -15.37 -38.56 25.99
N VAL A 376 -14.51 -37.61 25.65
CA VAL A 376 -13.05 -37.72 25.86
C VAL A 376 -12.67 -37.40 27.31
N LEU A 377 -13.17 -36.28 27.84
CA LEU A 377 -12.84 -35.78 29.17
C LEU A 377 -13.14 -36.83 30.24
N PRO A 378 -14.34 -37.47 30.28
CA PRO A 378 -14.63 -38.41 31.35
C PRO A 378 -13.69 -39.61 31.40
N HIS A 379 -13.32 -40.16 30.24
CA HIS A 379 -12.48 -41.35 30.14
C HIS A 379 -10.98 -41.05 30.31
N THR A 380 -10.56 -39.80 30.11
CA THR A 380 -9.15 -39.39 30.26
C THR A 380 -8.88 -38.71 31.59
N THR A 381 -9.91 -38.46 32.40
CA THR A 381 -9.82 -37.82 33.74
C THR A 381 -10.40 -38.65 34.87
N TRP A 382 -11.57 -39.26 34.71
CA TRP A 382 -12.17 -40.09 35.75
C TRP A 382 -11.84 -41.56 35.53
N ASP A 383 -11.37 -42.19 36.60
CA ASP A 383 -11.21 -43.64 36.70
C ASP A 383 -12.61 -44.26 36.87
N THR A 384 -13.35 -44.37 35.76
CA THR A 384 -14.69 -44.98 35.79
C THR A 384 -14.53 -46.50 35.85
N ALA A 385 -14.69 -47.01 37.07
CA ALA A 385 -14.58 -48.40 37.49
C ALA A 385 -15.11 -49.44 36.48
N ALA A 386 -14.21 -50.23 35.92
CA ALA A 386 -14.46 -51.62 35.56
C ALA A 386 -14.09 -52.50 36.80
N PRO A 387 -14.81 -53.61 37.07
CA PRO A 387 -14.55 -54.44 38.25
C PRO A 387 -13.09 -54.96 38.24
N PRO A 388 -12.50 -55.24 39.42
CA PRO A 388 -11.11 -55.67 39.53
C PRO A 388 -10.89 -56.86 38.60
N ALA A 389 -9.85 -56.77 37.78
CA ALA A 389 -9.39 -57.85 36.92
C ALA A 389 -9.48 -59.16 37.71
N LYS A 390 -10.22 -60.14 37.18
CA LYS A 390 -10.16 -61.51 37.68
C LYS A 390 -8.68 -61.88 37.76
N THR A 391 -8.16 -62.03 38.97
CA THR A 391 -6.83 -62.57 39.22
C THR A 391 -6.82 -64.01 38.72
N VAL A 392 -6.46 -64.19 37.45
CA VAL A 392 -6.01 -65.50 36.96
C VAL A 392 -4.55 -65.59 37.40
N MET A 393 -4.35 -66.21 38.56
CA MET A 393 -3.03 -66.55 39.09
C MET A 393 -2.45 -67.66 38.21
N ASN A 394 -1.75 -67.28 37.14
CA ASN A 394 -0.79 -68.15 36.48
C ASN A 394 0.61 -67.55 36.68
N ILE A 395 1.42 -68.31 37.42
CA ILE A 395 2.80 -68.04 37.75
C ILE A 395 3.63 -68.20 36.47
N THR A 396 4.06 -67.09 35.87
CA THR A 396 5.39 -66.92 35.26
C THR A 396 5.64 -65.42 35.06
N THR A 397 6.73 -64.96 35.68
CA THR A 397 7.55 -63.78 35.35
C THR A 397 7.11 -62.97 34.12
N ASP A 398 6.46 -61.82 34.38
CA ASP A 398 6.75 -60.50 33.80
C ASP A 398 5.71 -59.53 34.38
N LEU A 399 6.09 -58.81 35.43
CA LEU A 399 5.24 -57.80 36.07
C LEU A 399 5.35 -56.49 35.29
N GLU A 400 4.77 -56.42 34.09
CA GLU A 400 4.40 -55.13 33.49
C GLU A 400 3.13 -54.65 34.20
N THR A 401 3.32 -53.91 35.29
CA THR A 401 2.26 -53.04 35.83
C THR A 401 1.98 -51.97 34.78
N THR A 402 0.96 -52.16 33.95
CA THR A 402 0.45 -51.10 33.08
C THR A 402 -0.21 -50.04 33.97
N GLU A 403 0.57 -49.09 34.48
CA GLU A 403 0.07 -47.91 35.17
C GLU A 403 -0.89 -47.18 34.21
N ARG A 404 -2.18 -47.12 34.55
CA ARG A 404 -3.17 -46.35 33.78
C ARG A 404 -2.96 -44.87 34.05
N GLU A 405 -2.34 -44.17 33.11
CA GLU A 405 -2.02 -42.75 33.21
C GLU A 405 -3.28 -41.89 33.01
N THR A 406 -3.65 -41.08 34.01
CA THR A 406 -4.65 -40.02 33.86
C THR A 406 -4.03 -38.78 33.22
N HIS A 407 -4.73 -38.11 32.29
CA HIS A 407 -4.18 -37.01 31.50
C HIS A 407 -4.80 -35.64 31.86
N TYR A 408 -4.75 -35.25 33.15
CA TYR A 408 -5.35 -34.00 33.63
C TYR A 408 -4.75 -32.74 33.00
N LEU A 409 -3.42 -32.67 32.85
CA LEU A 409 -2.73 -31.51 32.28
C LEU A 409 -3.10 -31.29 30.81
N LEU A 410 -3.26 -32.39 30.05
CA LEU A 410 -3.66 -32.34 28.65
C LEU A 410 -5.09 -31.82 28.49
N ASN A 411 -6.01 -32.32 29.32
CA ASN A 411 -7.40 -31.85 29.35
C ASN A 411 -7.51 -30.39 29.79
N LEU A 412 -6.73 -29.96 30.79
CA LEU A 412 -6.66 -28.57 31.21
C LEU A 412 -6.11 -27.67 30.09
N ALA A 413 -5.07 -28.12 29.39
CA ALA A 413 -4.50 -27.41 28.26
C ALA A 413 -5.52 -27.26 27.12
N PHE A 414 -6.22 -28.33 26.74
CA PHE A 414 -7.28 -28.26 25.74
C PHE A 414 -8.40 -27.31 26.17
N ALA A 415 -8.89 -27.42 27.41
CA ALA A 415 -9.93 -26.54 27.95
C ALA A 415 -9.52 -25.05 27.86
N ALA A 416 -8.27 -24.73 28.23
CA ALA A 416 -7.73 -23.39 28.15
C ALA A 416 -7.64 -22.87 26.70
N PHE A 417 -7.04 -23.65 25.80
CA PHE A 417 -6.89 -23.25 24.39
C PHE A 417 -8.23 -23.18 23.65
N SER A 418 -9.16 -24.10 23.92
CA SER A 418 -10.51 -24.09 23.35
C SER A 418 -11.30 -22.87 23.81
N SER A 419 -11.28 -22.55 25.12
CA SER A 419 -11.94 -21.36 25.67
C SER A 419 -11.35 -20.07 25.12
N MET A 420 -10.02 -20.00 25.00
CA MET A 420 -9.33 -18.84 24.44
C MET A 420 -9.60 -18.66 22.94
N THR A 421 -9.66 -19.77 22.20
CA THR A 421 -10.09 -19.78 20.78
C THR A 421 -11.50 -19.22 20.65
N ALA A 422 -12.45 -19.69 21.46
CA ALA A 422 -13.83 -19.20 21.45
C ALA A 422 -13.91 -17.70 21.78
N TYR A 423 -13.18 -17.26 22.81
CA TYR A 423 -13.12 -15.86 23.20
C TYR A 423 -12.60 -14.97 22.07
N PHE A 424 -11.42 -15.26 21.52
CA PHE A 424 -10.84 -14.41 20.47
C PHE A 424 -11.62 -14.48 19.15
N TYR A 425 -12.24 -15.62 18.84
CA TYR A 425 -13.16 -15.72 17.71
C TYR A 425 -14.34 -14.73 17.86
N VAL A 426 -15.02 -14.74 19.01
CA VAL A 426 -16.14 -13.82 19.29
C VAL A 426 -15.68 -12.36 19.29
N VAL A 427 -14.51 -12.07 19.87
CA VAL A 427 -13.93 -10.71 19.82
C VAL A 427 -13.71 -10.29 18.38
N CYS A 428 -13.08 -11.12 17.53
CA CYS A 428 -12.86 -10.77 16.12
C CYS A 428 -14.16 -10.53 15.35
N MET A 429 -15.23 -11.27 15.67
CA MET A 429 -16.54 -11.08 15.05
C MET A 429 -17.22 -9.76 15.43
N THR A 430 -17.01 -9.30 16.67
CA THR A 430 -17.82 -8.22 17.27
C THR A 430 -17.07 -6.91 17.45
N SER A 431 -15.74 -6.95 17.50
CA SER A 431 -14.89 -5.77 17.68
C SER A 431 -14.95 -4.82 16.50
N ASP A 432 -14.85 -3.52 16.76
CA ASP A 432 -14.50 -2.54 15.73
C ASP A 432 -13.09 -2.82 15.21
N PRO A 433 -12.90 -3.09 13.90
CA PRO A 433 -11.58 -3.36 13.30
C PRO A 433 -10.65 -2.15 13.26
N GLY A 434 -11.15 -0.95 13.59
CA GLY A 434 -10.45 0.33 13.48
C GLY A 434 -11.04 1.20 12.39
N PHE A 435 -12.36 1.40 12.40
CA PHE A 435 -13.00 2.25 11.40
C PHE A 435 -12.53 3.71 11.51
N VAL A 436 -12.23 4.31 10.37
CA VAL A 436 -11.92 5.75 10.29
C VAL A 436 -13.21 6.54 10.60
N PRO A 437 -13.15 7.55 11.49
CA PRO A 437 -14.29 8.42 11.77
C PRO A 437 -14.81 9.10 10.51
N LYS A 438 -16.13 9.34 10.45
CA LYS A 438 -16.75 10.13 9.37
C LYS A 438 -16.64 11.62 9.71
N LEU A 439 -16.54 12.46 8.69
CA LEU A 439 -16.64 13.92 8.84
C LEU A 439 -18.10 14.33 9.08
N ASN A 440 -18.29 15.37 9.89
CA ASN A 440 -19.59 15.90 10.26
C ASN A 440 -19.98 17.03 9.29
N GLY A 441 -20.66 16.65 8.21
CA GLY A 441 -21.28 17.61 7.28
C GLY A 441 -20.42 18.05 6.10
N ILE A 442 -21.05 18.79 5.19
CA ILE A 442 -20.48 19.17 3.88
C ILE A 442 -19.34 20.20 4.03
N ALA A 443 -19.40 21.08 5.04
CA ALA A 443 -18.37 22.09 5.26
C ALA A 443 -17.02 21.49 5.65
N GLU A 444 -17.00 20.49 6.56
CA GLU A 444 -15.78 19.77 6.92
C GLU A 444 -15.23 18.96 5.73
N GLN A 445 -16.10 18.33 4.94
CA GLN A 445 -15.72 17.62 3.72
C GLN A 445 -15.07 18.57 2.72
N LYS A 446 -15.66 19.74 2.49
CA LYS A 446 -15.10 20.78 1.63
C LYS A 446 -13.72 21.23 2.12
N ALA A 447 -13.58 21.54 3.41
CA ALA A 447 -12.28 21.95 3.97
C ALA A 447 -11.18 20.91 3.76
N VAL A 448 -11.52 19.62 3.87
CA VAL A 448 -10.58 18.52 3.58
C VAL A 448 -10.24 18.43 2.09
N ILE A 449 -11.20 18.64 1.20
CA ILE A 449 -10.97 18.67 -0.24
C ILE A 449 -10.06 19.84 -0.60
N ASP A 450 -10.33 21.03 -0.07
CA ASP A 450 -9.52 22.22 -0.28
C ASP A 450 -8.07 22.01 0.20
N ASP A 451 -7.86 21.46 1.42
CA ASP A 451 -6.52 21.10 1.93
C ASP A 451 -5.77 20.10 1.03
N LEU A 452 -6.48 19.11 0.48
CA LEU A 452 -5.89 18.15 -0.43
C LEU A 452 -5.55 18.77 -1.78
N ILE A 453 -6.36 19.70 -2.27
CA ILE A 453 -6.10 20.43 -3.50
C ILE A 453 -4.87 21.33 -3.35
N ASP A 454 -4.77 22.08 -2.26
CA ASP A 454 -3.61 22.92 -1.94
C ASP A 454 -2.31 22.12 -1.89
N GLN A 455 -2.38 20.88 -1.41
CA GLN A 455 -1.24 19.96 -1.35
C GLN A 455 -0.97 19.20 -2.66
N TRP A 456 -1.76 19.41 -3.72
CA TRP A 456 -1.71 18.63 -4.97
C TRP A 456 -1.88 17.12 -4.75
N LYS A 457 -2.75 16.76 -3.80
CA LYS A 457 -3.03 15.39 -3.34
C LYS A 457 -4.52 15.04 -3.36
N PHE A 458 -5.35 15.77 -4.10
CA PHE A 458 -6.76 15.40 -4.25
C PHE A 458 -6.90 14.29 -5.30
N ASP A 459 -6.75 13.04 -4.88
CA ASP A 459 -6.82 11.85 -5.72
C ASP A 459 -7.53 10.68 -5.00
N GLU A 460 -7.75 9.57 -5.71
CA GLU A 460 -8.39 8.37 -5.14
C GLU A 460 -7.56 7.69 -4.04
N ALA A 461 -6.26 8.01 -3.91
CA ALA A 461 -5.38 7.43 -2.91
C ALA A 461 -5.47 8.18 -1.57
N ASN A 462 -5.75 9.48 -1.61
CA ASN A 462 -5.81 10.39 -0.46
C ASN A 462 -7.23 10.83 -0.09
N PHE A 463 -8.24 10.55 -0.93
CA PHE A 463 -9.64 10.84 -0.63
C PHE A 463 -10.57 9.66 -0.98
N CYS A 464 -11.38 9.23 0.00
CA CYS A 464 -12.41 8.21 -0.23
C CYS A 464 -13.75 8.86 -0.56
N VAL A 465 -14.10 8.84 -1.84
CA VAL A 465 -15.39 9.34 -2.34
C VAL A 465 -16.59 8.67 -1.69
N THR A 466 -16.53 7.36 -1.42
CA THR A 466 -17.67 6.64 -0.82
C THR A 466 -17.91 7.04 0.64
N CYS A 467 -16.85 7.36 1.38
CA CYS A 467 -16.97 7.75 2.79
C CYS A 467 -16.96 9.27 3.00
N MET A 468 -16.61 10.05 1.98
CA MET A 468 -16.35 11.50 2.04
C MET A 468 -15.36 11.86 3.16
N ILE A 469 -14.20 11.20 3.17
CA ILE A 469 -13.13 11.44 4.14
C ILE A 469 -11.77 11.42 3.43
N ARG A 470 -10.81 12.15 3.99
CA ARG A 470 -9.38 11.92 3.68
C ARG A 470 -9.03 10.50 4.06
N THR A 471 -8.34 9.76 3.19
CA THR A 471 -7.90 8.40 3.50
C THR A 471 -6.58 8.42 4.25
N PRO A 472 -6.54 7.93 5.49
CA PRO A 472 -5.27 7.69 6.15
C PRO A 472 -4.44 6.67 5.38
N VAL A 473 -3.13 6.80 5.50
CA VAL A 473 -2.16 5.88 4.95
C VAL A 473 -2.42 4.46 5.47
N ARG A 474 -2.42 3.49 4.54
CA ARG A 474 -2.78 2.08 4.79
C ARG A 474 -4.24 1.84 5.18
N SER A 475 -5.12 2.84 5.11
CA SER A 475 -6.56 2.64 5.26
C SER A 475 -7.22 2.24 3.93
N LYS A 476 -8.37 1.55 3.99
CA LYS A 476 -9.18 1.24 2.81
C LYS A 476 -10.67 1.20 3.08
N HIS A 477 -11.46 1.61 2.09
CA HIS A 477 -12.90 1.40 2.07
C HIS A 477 -13.24 -0.08 1.87
N CYS A 478 -13.92 -0.68 2.85
CA CYS A 478 -14.50 -2.00 2.70
C CYS A 478 -15.96 -1.89 2.22
N ARG A 479 -16.23 -2.36 0.99
CA ARG A 479 -17.59 -2.38 0.40
C ARG A 479 -18.58 -3.25 1.19
N ARG A 480 -18.12 -4.20 2.02
CA ARG A 480 -19.00 -5.02 2.87
C ARG A 480 -19.44 -4.26 4.12
N CYS A 481 -18.49 -3.60 4.77
CA CYS A 481 -18.76 -2.78 5.95
C CYS A 481 -19.29 -1.38 5.60
N GLN A 482 -19.16 -0.95 4.34
CA GLN A 482 -19.47 0.40 3.85
C GLN A 482 -18.75 1.50 4.64
N ARG A 483 -17.52 1.22 5.08
CA ARG A 483 -16.68 2.10 5.91
C ARG A 483 -15.20 1.93 5.58
N CYS A 484 -14.42 2.99 5.75
CA CYS A 484 -12.96 2.92 5.74
C CYS A 484 -12.43 2.29 7.02
N VAL A 485 -11.48 1.36 6.88
CA VAL A 485 -10.81 0.66 7.98
C VAL A 485 -9.34 1.08 7.98
N ALA A 486 -8.83 1.54 9.11
CA ALA A 486 -7.43 1.92 9.31
C ALA A 486 -6.53 0.68 9.37
N LYS A 487 -5.34 0.77 8.75
CA LYS A 487 -4.41 -0.36 8.58
C LYS A 487 -5.16 -1.64 8.15
N HIS A 488 -6.00 -1.50 7.12
CA HIS A 488 -6.88 -2.57 6.68
C HIS A 488 -6.05 -3.76 6.17
N ASP A 489 -6.20 -4.91 6.81
CA ASP A 489 -5.54 -6.13 6.38
C ASP A 489 -6.36 -6.84 5.29
N HIS A 490 -7.53 -7.35 5.68
CA HIS A 490 -8.50 -8.00 4.79
C HIS A 490 -9.89 -8.04 5.45
N HIS A 491 -10.91 -8.41 4.66
CA HIS A 491 -12.20 -8.82 5.20
C HIS A 491 -12.24 -10.34 5.29
N CYS A 492 -12.45 -10.89 6.48
CA CYS A 492 -12.39 -12.32 6.74
C CYS A 492 -13.81 -12.91 6.82
N PRO A 493 -14.23 -13.75 5.84
CA PRO A 493 -15.56 -14.36 5.88
C PRO A 493 -15.76 -15.34 7.05
N TRP A 494 -14.68 -15.91 7.58
CA TRP A 494 -14.70 -16.87 8.69
C TRP A 494 -14.98 -16.23 10.05
N VAL A 495 -14.79 -14.93 10.19
CA VAL A 495 -15.24 -14.16 11.36
C VAL A 495 -16.32 -13.11 10.99
N TYR A 496 -16.76 -13.11 9.73
CA TYR A 496 -17.76 -12.17 9.20
C TYR A 496 -17.48 -10.69 9.54
N ASN A 497 -16.19 -10.31 9.61
CA ASN A 497 -15.75 -8.98 9.98
C ASN A 497 -14.44 -8.60 9.25
N CYS A 498 -14.12 -7.31 9.23
CA CYS A 498 -12.80 -6.87 8.80
C CYS A 498 -11.74 -7.16 9.85
N ILE A 499 -10.52 -7.43 9.39
CA ILE A 499 -9.32 -7.48 10.21
C ILE A 499 -8.52 -6.21 9.91
N GLY A 500 -8.27 -5.40 10.95
CA GLY A 500 -7.59 -4.11 10.86
C GLY A 500 -6.78 -3.82 12.12
N VAL A 501 -6.37 -2.56 12.30
CA VAL A 501 -5.48 -2.15 13.39
C VAL A 501 -5.93 -2.59 14.78
N ASN A 502 -7.24 -2.57 15.06
CA ASN A 502 -7.73 -2.82 16.41
C ASN A 502 -7.80 -4.31 16.78
N ASN A 503 -8.12 -5.19 15.83
CA ASN A 503 -8.42 -6.59 16.09
C ASN A 503 -7.44 -7.58 15.44
N HIS A 504 -6.41 -7.12 14.73
CA HIS A 504 -5.42 -8.01 14.10
C HIS A 504 -4.66 -8.86 15.13
N ARG A 505 -4.37 -8.33 16.32
CA ARG A 505 -3.74 -9.09 17.41
C ARG A 505 -4.66 -10.18 17.95
N HIS A 506 -5.95 -9.88 18.14
CA HIS A 506 -6.96 -10.88 18.52
C HIS A 506 -7.10 -11.96 17.47
N PHE A 507 -7.08 -11.60 16.18
CA PHE A 507 -7.12 -12.55 15.08
C PHE A 507 -5.92 -13.49 15.09
N PHE A 508 -4.72 -12.97 15.35
CA PHE A 508 -3.51 -13.80 15.46
C PHE A 508 -3.58 -14.74 16.67
N LEU A 509 -3.97 -14.22 17.83
CA LEU A 509 -4.12 -15.03 19.05
C LEU A 509 -5.20 -16.10 18.86
N TYR A 510 -6.28 -15.79 18.17
CA TYR A 510 -7.28 -16.76 17.75
C TYR A 510 -6.64 -17.93 16.97
N LEU A 511 -5.79 -17.66 15.97
CA LEU A 511 -5.11 -18.70 15.20
C LEU A 511 -4.12 -19.53 16.05
N ILE A 512 -3.33 -18.90 16.93
CA ILE A 512 -2.39 -19.61 17.81
C ILE A 512 -3.14 -20.57 18.74
N ASN A 513 -4.16 -20.07 19.43
CA ASN A 513 -4.95 -20.88 20.35
C ASN A 513 -5.71 -21.99 19.62
N MET A 514 -6.17 -21.73 18.39
CA MET A 514 -6.81 -22.75 17.56
C MET A 514 -5.83 -23.87 17.19
N THR A 515 -4.62 -23.55 16.73
CA THR A 515 -3.58 -24.54 16.41
C THR A 515 -3.24 -25.40 17.63
N LEU A 516 -2.97 -24.78 18.77
CA LEU A 516 -2.66 -25.49 20.01
C LEU A 516 -3.85 -26.29 20.55
N GLY A 517 -5.07 -25.76 20.39
CA GLY A 517 -6.31 -26.44 20.74
C GLY A 517 -6.53 -27.71 19.92
N ILE A 518 -6.31 -27.68 18.61
CA ILE A 518 -6.43 -28.88 17.75
C ILE A 518 -5.37 -29.92 18.13
N LEU A 519 -4.10 -29.51 18.32
CA LEU A 519 -3.03 -30.43 18.70
C LEU A 519 -3.30 -31.11 20.05
N THR A 520 -3.75 -30.36 21.05
CA THR A 520 -4.09 -30.91 22.38
C THR A 520 -5.34 -31.78 22.35
N TYR A 521 -6.32 -31.45 21.51
CA TYR A 521 -7.49 -32.30 21.26
C TYR A 521 -7.11 -33.63 20.62
N ASP A 522 -6.34 -33.61 19.53
CA ASP A 522 -5.93 -34.81 18.80
C ASP A 522 -5.11 -35.75 19.70
N LEU A 523 -4.26 -35.20 20.57
CA LEU A 523 -3.55 -35.97 21.61
C LEU A 523 -4.52 -36.56 22.65
N ALA A 524 -5.49 -35.80 23.13
CA ALA A 524 -6.47 -36.30 24.10
C ALA A 524 -7.33 -37.41 23.51
N VAL A 525 -7.76 -37.26 22.25
CA VAL A 525 -8.48 -38.27 21.49
C VAL A 525 -7.61 -39.51 21.26
N TYR A 526 -6.32 -39.35 20.96
CA TYR A 526 -5.40 -40.49 20.83
C TYR A 526 -5.36 -41.34 22.11
N HIS A 527 -5.20 -40.71 23.27
CA HIS A 527 -5.20 -41.41 24.56
C HIS A 527 -6.55 -42.06 24.87
N TYR A 528 -7.66 -41.39 24.56
CA TYR A 528 -9.00 -41.94 24.70
C TYR A 528 -9.23 -43.15 23.79
N LEU A 529 -8.90 -43.06 22.50
CA LEU A 529 -9.13 -44.15 21.56
C LEU A 529 -8.23 -45.35 21.86
N LYS A 530 -7.01 -45.12 22.38
CA LYS A 530 -6.12 -46.20 22.83
C LYS A 530 -6.74 -47.05 23.95
N THR A 531 -7.49 -46.45 24.86
CA THR A 531 -8.17 -47.19 25.93
C THR A 531 -9.51 -47.77 25.45
N ALA A 532 -10.30 -46.99 24.70
CA ALA A 532 -11.59 -47.43 24.18
C ALA A 532 -11.49 -48.59 23.17
N SER A 533 -10.41 -48.66 22.39
CA SER A 533 -10.24 -49.70 21.36
C SER A 533 -9.83 -51.06 21.89
N ALA A 534 -9.46 -51.17 23.19
CA ALA A 534 -9.00 -52.42 23.78
C ALA A 534 -10.06 -53.55 23.75
N GLU A 535 -11.34 -53.19 23.77
CA GLU A 535 -12.47 -54.13 23.79
C GLU A 535 -13.27 -54.16 22.47
N ALA A 536 -12.83 -53.40 21.47
CA ALA A 536 -13.53 -53.26 20.19
C ALA A 536 -13.20 -54.39 19.21
N SER A 537 -14.13 -54.68 18.29
CA SER A 537 -13.92 -55.69 17.24
C SER A 537 -12.85 -55.26 16.24
N ASP A 538 -11.99 -56.20 15.84
CA ASP A 538 -10.97 -56.06 14.80
C ASP A 538 -11.47 -56.38 13.38
N GLN A 539 -12.75 -56.71 13.23
CA GLN A 539 -13.33 -57.10 11.95
C GLN A 539 -13.80 -55.89 11.14
N CYS A 540 -13.11 -55.62 10.04
CA CYS A 540 -13.48 -54.61 9.04
C CYS A 540 -13.28 -55.15 7.63
N ASN A 541 -14.03 -54.59 6.68
CA ASN A 541 -13.93 -54.98 5.26
C ASN A 541 -12.67 -54.43 4.57
N ILE A 542 -12.19 -53.25 4.99
CA ILE A 542 -11.17 -52.46 4.26
C ILE A 542 -9.96 -52.09 5.14
N LEU A 543 -10.21 -51.75 6.41
CA LEU A 543 -9.16 -51.27 7.33
C LEU A 543 -8.34 -52.43 7.90
N SER A 544 -7.08 -52.15 8.24
CA SER A 544 -6.25 -53.10 8.99
C SER A 544 -6.84 -53.38 10.39
N PRO A 545 -6.57 -54.55 11.00
CA PRO A 545 -7.15 -54.92 12.30
C PRO A 545 -6.96 -53.84 13.38
N ALA A 546 -5.78 -53.23 13.46
CA ALA A 546 -5.49 -52.16 14.42
C ALA A 546 -6.30 -50.88 14.17
N LEU A 547 -6.44 -50.44 12.91
CA LEU A 547 -7.27 -49.28 12.57
C LEU A 547 -8.77 -49.58 12.72
N CYS A 548 -9.15 -50.83 12.50
CA CYS A 548 -10.51 -51.30 12.65
C CYS A 548 -10.98 -51.26 14.11
N GLN A 549 -10.15 -51.73 15.04
CA GLN A 549 -10.45 -51.65 16.47
C GLN A 549 -10.69 -50.20 16.90
N VAL A 550 -9.86 -49.26 16.43
CA VAL A 550 -10.02 -47.84 16.73
C VAL A 550 -11.31 -47.28 16.12
N ALA A 551 -11.59 -47.59 14.86
CA ALA A 551 -12.79 -47.11 14.17
C ALA A 551 -14.08 -47.67 14.78
N ASN A 552 -14.08 -48.94 15.21
CA ASN A 552 -15.23 -49.60 15.82
C ASN A 552 -15.46 -49.20 17.28
N ALA A 553 -14.45 -48.66 17.98
CA ALA A 553 -14.57 -48.23 19.37
C ALA A 553 -15.44 -46.98 19.52
N ASP A 554 -15.11 -45.92 18.77
CA ASP A 554 -15.91 -44.69 18.70
C ASP A 554 -15.67 -43.99 17.37
N THR A 555 -16.46 -44.37 16.36
CA THR A 555 -16.36 -43.80 15.01
C THR A 555 -16.68 -42.30 15.00
N PHE A 556 -17.59 -41.83 15.85
CA PHE A 556 -18.01 -40.43 15.85
C PHE A 556 -16.89 -39.53 16.35
N THR A 557 -16.29 -39.84 17.50
CA THR A 557 -15.15 -39.08 18.04
C THR A 557 -13.95 -39.12 17.09
N LEU A 558 -13.68 -40.28 16.46
CA LEU A 558 -12.64 -40.40 15.45
C LEU A 558 -12.89 -39.47 14.24
N LEU A 559 -14.13 -39.42 13.73
CA LEU A 559 -14.48 -38.54 12.61
C LEU A 559 -14.42 -37.04 12.97
N VAL A 560 -14.80 -36.67 14.20
CA VAL A 560 -14.66 -35.29 14.71
C VAL A 560 -13.18 -34.90 14.81
N ALA A 561 -12.31 -35.80 15.26
CA ALA A 561 -10.86 -35.59 15.26
C ALA A 561 -10.31 -35.42 13.85
N ILE A 562 -10.65 -36.32 12.91
CA ILE A 562 -10.26 -36.17 11.50
C ILE A 562 -10.72 -34.82 10.94
N TRP A 563 -11.97 -34.42 11.20
CA TRP A 563 -12.51 -33.12 10.79
C TRP A 563 -11.70 -31.95 11.36
N GLY A 564 -11.35 -32.00 12.64
CA GLY A 564 -10.50 -31.00 13.31
C GLY A 564 -9.08 -30.95 12.74
N THR A 565 -8.41 -32.09 12.62
CA THR A 565 -7.04 -32.20 12.09
C THR A 565 -6.95 -31.70 10.64
N LEU A 566 -7.97 -31.89 9.81
CA LEU A 566 -7.99 -31.35 8.45
C LEU A 566 -7.88 -29.81 8.42
N GLN A 567 -8.39 -29.13 9.45
CA GLN A 567 -8.25 -27.67 9.58
C GLN A 567 -6.83 -27.24 9.95
N LEU A 568 -6.05 -28.11 10.61
CA LEU A 568 -4.69 -27.79 11.09
C LEU A 568 -3.75 -27.40 9.94
N SER A 569 -3.86 -28.07 8.79
CA SER A 569 -3.07 -27.74 7.59
C SER A 569 -3.27 -26.29 7.14
N TRP A 570 -4.53 -25.86 7.04
CA TRP A 570 -4.89 -24.51 6.60
C TRP A 570 -4.56 -23.44 7.64
N VAL A 571 -4.85 -23.72 8.92
CA VAL A 571 -4.60 -22.77 10.01
C VAL A 571 -3.11 -22.58 10.25
N SER A 572 -2.31 -23.64 10.18
CA SER A 572 -0.85 -23.55 10.30
C SER A 572 -0.25 -22.73 9.16
N MET A 573 -0.75 -22.92 7.94
CA MET A 573 -0.35 -22.12 6.77
C MET A 573 -0.68 -20.64 6.96
N LEU A 574 -1.91 -20.33 7.39
CA LEU A 574 -2.35 -18.95 7.65
C LEU A 574 -1.55 -18.30 8.77
N LEU A 575 -1.30 -19.03 9.86
CA LEU A 575 -0.49 -18.57 10.99
C LEU A 575 0.93 -18.21 10.56
N PHE A 576 1.55 -19.05 9.73
CA PHE A 576 2.87 -18.77 9.16
C PHE A 576 2.85 -17.52 8.27
N VAL A 577 1.86 -17.39 7.38
CA VAL A 577 1.73 -16.20 6.50
C VAL A 577 1.59 -14.93 7.33
N GLN A 578 0.71 -14.93 8.33
CA GLN A 578 0.49 -13.79 9.21
C GLN A 578 1.77 -13.45 9.99
N PHE A 579 2.52 -14.46 10.45
CA PHE A 579 3.81 -14.25 11.09
C PHE A 579 4.81 -13.55 10.15
N VAL A 580 4.94 -14.02 8.91
CA VAL A 580 5.81 -13.42 7.90
C VAL A 580 5.38 -11.98 7.59
N GLN A 581 4.09 -11.73 7.45
CA GLN A 581 3.53 -10.41 7.18
C GLN A 581 3.83 -9.42 8.33
N VAL A 582 3.57 -9.83 9.58
CA VAL A 582 3.91 -9.04 10.78
C VAL A 582 5.42 -8.77 10.84
N SER A 583 6.26 -9.79 10.64
CA SER A 583 7.72 -9.62 10.67
C SER A 583 8.24 -8.66 9.59
N ARG A 584 7.49 -8.49 8.50
CA ARG A 584 7.83 -7.57 7.39
C ARG A 584 7.10 -6.23 7.50
N ALA A 585 6.30 -6.00 8.55
CA ALA A 585 5.40 -4.86 8.70
C ALA A 585 4.51 -4.62 7.48
N MET A 586 3.94 -5.69 6.92
CA MET A 586 3.05 -5.64 5.76
C MET A 586 1.68 -6.21 6.13
N THR A 587 0.63 -5.65 5.54
CA THR A 587 -0.70 -6.26 5.51
C THR A 587 -0.80 -7.29 4.37
N THR A 588 -1.76 -8.20 4.46
CA THR A 588 -2.18 -9.09 3.38
C THR A 588 -2.43 -8.31 2.10
N TYR A 589 -3.14 -7.20 2.19
CA TYR A 589 -3.38 -6.34 1.05
C TYR A 589 -2.07 -5.84 0.41
N GLU A 590 -1.17 -5.25 1.21
CA GLU A 590 0.09 -4.71 0.70
C GLU A 590 0.99 -5.78 0.10
N ASN A 591 0.90 -7.00 0.63
CA ASN A 591 1.63 -8.13 0.05
C ASN A 591 1.10 -8.50 -1.35
N MET A 592 -0.20 -8.38 -1.59
CA MET A 592 -0.81 -8.65 -2.89
C MET A 592 -0.56 -7.52 -3.90
N TYR A 593 -0.79 -6.27 -3.49
CA TYR A 593 -0.85 -5.12 -4.39
C TYR A 593 0.38 -4.20 -4.33
N GLY A 594 1.35 -4.48 -3.46
CA GLY A 594 2.51 -3.62 -3.22
C GLY A 594 2.28 -2.58 -2.13
N VAL A 595 3.39 -1.95 -1.70
CA VAL A 595 3.42 -0.96 -0.60
C VAL A 595 3.26 0.48 -1.10
N ASP A 596 3.56 0.73 -2.39
CA ASP A 596 3.42 2.03 -3.05
C ASP A 596 2.14 2.06 -3.87
N TYR A 597 1.12 2.74 -3.34
CA TYR A 597 -0.20 2.86 -3.97
C TYR A 597 -0.22 3.82 -5.16
N HIS A 598 0.84 4.61 -5.40
CA HIS A 598 0.87 5.64 -6.44
C HIS A 598 1.12 5.11 -7.87
N SER A 599 1.44 3.83 -8.06
CA SER A 599 1.93 3.35 -9.37
C SER A 599 1.39 2.01 -9.88
N SER A 600 0.30 1.47 -9.33
CA SER A 600 -0.21 0.17 -9.82
C SER A 600 -1.73 0.02 -9.71
N ALA A 601 -2.45 0.72 -10.61
CA ALA A 601 -3.87 0.45 -10.88
C ALA A 601 -4.09 -0.79 -11.78
N ALA A 602 -3.04 -1.48 -12.25
CA ALA A 602 -3.15 -2.65 -13.11
C ALA A 602 -2.24 -3.79 -12.61
N GLY A 603 -2.83 -4.95 -12.30
CA GLY A 603 -2.06 -6.17 -12.09
C GLY A 603 -2.76 -7.22 -11.24
N SER A 604 -3.11 -8.34 -11.90
CA SER A 604 -3.46 -9.66 -11.35
C SER A 604 -4.91 -9.89 -10.90
N LEU A 605 -5.71 -10.41 -11.83
CA LEU A 605 -6.87 -11.26 -11.58
C LEU A 605 -6.35 -12.70 -11.31
N GLN A 606 -7.00 -13.39 -10.36
CA GLN A 606 -6.90 -14.84 -10.10
C GLN A 606 -5.82 -15.35 -9.09
N SER A 607 -5.80 -14.91 -7.83
CA SER A 607 -5.09 -15.71 -6.77
C SER A 607 -5.61 -15.63 -5.32
N ALA A 608 -6.84 -15.17 -5.05
CA ALA A 608 -7.26 -14.92 -3.66
C ALA A 608 -8.01 -16.08 -2.95
N PHE A 609 -8.40 -17.14 -3.65
CA PHE A 609 -9.24 -18.18 -3.03
C PHE A 609 -8.52 -19.09 -2.04
N THR A 610 -7.19 -19.03 -1.98
CA THR A 610 -6.44 -20.10 -1.32
C THR A 610 -5.41 -19.64 -0.29
N SER A 611 -5.13 -18.33 -0.14
CA SER A 611 -4.25 -17.84 0.94
C SER A 611 -5.00 -17.25 2.15
N THR A 612 -6.22 -16.73 1.98
CA THR A 612 -6.97 -16.07 3.07
C THR A 612 -8.49 -16.30 3.06
N GLY A 613 -9.01 -17.11 2.12
CA GLY A 613 -10.45 -17.40 2.02
C GLY A 613 -11.33 -16.20 1.63
N ALA A 614 -10.75 -15.08 1.18
CA ALA A 614 -11.48 -13.89 0.77
C ALA A 614 -11.70 -13.89 -0.76
N PRO A 615 -12.95 -13.85 -1.26
CA PRO A 615 -13.20 -13.64 -2.69
C PRO A 615 -12.89 -12.19 -3.08
N LEU A 616 -12.20 -11.98 -4.21
CA LEU A 616 -12.11 -10.68 -4.86
C LEU A 616 -13.33 -10.40 -5.74
N ASP A 617 -13.64 -9.11 -5.81
CA ASP A 617 -14.81 -8.45 -6.40
C ASP A 617 -14.78 -8.46 -7.95
N PRO A 618 -15.80 -8.98 -8.66
CA PRO A 618 -15.93 -8.89 -10.12
C PRO A 618 -16.18 -7.47 -10.65
N GLY A 619 -16.46 -6.48 -9.79
CA GLY A 619 -16.93 -5.14 -10.16
C GLY A 619 -15.89 -4.02 -10.03
N ARG A 620 -14.59 -4.29 -10.22
CA ARG A 620 -13.63 -3.21 -10.43
C ARG A 620 -13.89 -2.66 -11.84
N VAL A 621 -14.55 -1.50 -11.92
CA VAL A 621 -14.64 -0.75 -13.18
C VAL A 621 -13.22 -0.31 -13.51
N VAL A 622 -12.60 -0.99 -14.46
CA VAL A 622 -11.45 -0.46 -15.18
C VAL A 622 -12.00 0.75 -15.92
N VAL A 623 -11.55 1.95 -15.57
CA VAL A 623 -11.70 3.09 -16.47
C VAL A 623 -10.87 2.74 -17.69
N ALA A 624 -11.56 2.28 -18.74
CA ALA A 624 -10.95 2.08 -20.03
C ALA A 624 -10.51 3.46 -20.53
N ARG A 625 -9.19 3.71 -20.53
CA ARG A 625 -8.64 4.69 -21.47
C ARG A 625 -8.91 4.11 -22.86
N GLY A 626 -9.74 4.81 -23.62
CA GLY A 626 -9.95 4.49 -25.03
C GLY A 626 -8.65 4.73 -25.79
N GLU A 627 -8.18 3.70 -26.47
CA GLU A 627 -7.29 3.83 -27.61
C GLU A 627 -7.69 2.74 -28.61
N ALA A 628 -8.03 3.20 -29.81
CA ALA A 628 -8.26 2.36 -30.96
C ALA A 628 -6.90 1.85 -31.44
N ASP A 629 -6.75 0.53 -31.56
CA ASP A 629 -6.02 -0.03 -32.69
C ASP A 629 -6.46 -1.46 -32.97
N GLY A 630 -6.69 -1.75 -34.24
CA GLY A 630 -7.11 -3.05 -34.74
C GLY A 630 -5.89 -3.93 -35.00
N GLY A 631 -5.81 -5.07 -34.32
CA GLY A 631 -4.75 -6.06 -34.57
C GLY A 631 -5.18 -7.46 -34.15
N HIS A 632 -5.40 -8.33 -35.13
CA HIS A 632 -5.64 -9.76 -34.95
C HIS A 632 -4.49 -10.43 -34.17
N GLY A 633 -4.81 -11.13 -33.07
CA GLY A 633 -3.83 -11.82 -32.23
C GLY A 633 -4.28 -13.24 -31.86
N HIS A 634 -3.48 -14.22 -32.26
CA HIS A 634 -3.68 -15.67 -32.16
C HIS A 634 -3.98 -16.19 -30.74
N HIS A 635 -5.00 -17.07 -30.64
CA HIS A 635 -5.25 -17.89 -29.46
C HIS A 635 -4.27 -19.07 -29.38
N GLY A 636 -3.23 -18.94 -28.55
CA GLY A 636 -2.39 -20.05 -28.11
C GLY A 636 -2.91 -20.65 -26.80
N HIS A 637 -3.61 -21.79 -26.86
CA HIS A 637 -3.94 -22.56 -25.66
C HIS A 637 -2.72 -23.33 -25.16
N SER A 638 -2.13 -22.88 -24.04
CA SER A 638 -1.13 -23.66 -23.30
C SER A 638 -1.83 -24.61 -22.32
N HIS A 639 -1.94 -25.89 -22.69
CA HIS A 639 -2.26 -26.98 -21.76
C HIS A 639 -0.95 -27.59 -21.25
N GLY A 640 -0.59 -27.30 -20.00
CA GLY A 640 0.67 -27.80 -19.41
C GLY A 640 0.75 -27.61 -17.90
N GLY A 641 -0.18 -28.22 -17.15
CA GLY A 641 -0.09 -28.32 -15.69
C GLY A 641 -0.49 -29.71 -15.24
N GLY A 642 0.46 -30.50 -14.73
CA GLY A 642 0.18 -31.84 -14.20
C GLY A 642 -0.73 -31.80 -12.98
N PHE A 643 -1.32 -32.96 -12.64
CA PHE A 643 -2.24 -33.16 -11.51
C PHE A 643 -1.75 -32.49 -10.21
N LEU A 644 -0.48 -32.66 -9.85
CA LEU A 644 0.11 -32.05 -8.64
C LEU A 644 0.10 -30.52 -8.65
N LYS A 645 0.25 -29.88 -9.82
CA LYS A 645 0.18 -28.42 -9.96
C LYS A 645 -1.26 -27.94 -9.83
N GLN A 646 -2.22 -28.73 -10.29
CA GLN A 646 -3.64 -28.45 -10.10
C GLN A 646 -4.04 -28.61 -8.62
N TRP A 647 -3.53 -29.61 -7.91
CA TRP A 647 -3.69 -29.75 -6.46
C TRP A 647 -2.97 -28.64 -5.68
N SER A 648 -1.75 -28.26 -6.07
CA SER A 648 -1.04 -27.11 -5.48
C SER A 648 -1.87 -25.83 -5.61
N LYS A 649 -2.52 -25.63 -6.76
CA LYS A 649 -3.40 -24.50 -7.02
C LYS A 649 -4.71 -24.57 -6.23
N ILE A 650 -5.30 -25.75 -6.05
CA ILE A 650 -6.52 -25.98 -5.24
C ILE A 650 -6.23 -25.79 -3.75
N LEU A 651 -5.09 -26.29 -3.27
CA LEU A 651 -4.64 -26.21 -1.88
C LEU A 651 -3.97 -24.86 -1.54
N GLY A 652 -3.72 -24.00 -2.53
CA GLY A 652 -3.14 -22.67 -2.31
C GLY A 652 -1.65 -22.59 -2.07
N VAL A 653 -0.95 -23.70 -2.24
CA VAL A 653 0.48 -23.80 -1.94
C VAL A 653 1.29 -22.86 -2.84
N ASP A 654 0.89 -22.67 -4.10
CA ASP A 654 1.55 -21.72 -5.01
C ASP A 654 1.46 -20.27 -4.50
N THR A 655 0.26 -19.84 -4.10
CA THR A 655 0.00 -18.49 -3.55
C THR A 655 0.68 -18.29 -2.20
N PHE A 656 0.77 -19.36 -1.41
CA PHE A 656 1.53 -19.39 -0.17
C PHE A 656 3.02 -19.17 -0.39
N ILE A 657 3.64 -19.86 -1.35
CA ILE A 657 5.05 -19.71 -1.70
C ILE A 657 5.33 -18.29 -2.22
N GLU A 658 4.44 -17.73 -3.05
CA GLU A 658 4.55 -16.34 -3.53
C GLU A 658 4.50 -15.33 -2.37
N THR A 659 3.58 -15.53 -1.44
CA THR A 659 3.44 -14.69 -0.23
C THR A 659 4.66 -14.79 0.69
N ALA A 660 5.13 -16.00 0.95
CA ALA A 660 6.30 -16.25 1.79
C ALA A 660 7.59 -15.68 1.17
N THR A 661 7.74 -15.79 -0.15
CA THR A 661 8.92 -15.28 -0.88
C THR A 661 8.85 -13.78 -1.17
N GLY A 662 7.69 -13.14 -0.95
CA GLY A 662 7.48 -11.72 -1.24
C GLY A 662 7.45 -11.39 -2.73
N ARG A 663 7.13 -12.37 -3.59
CA ARG A 663 6.92 -12.18 -5.02
C ARG A 663 5.45 -11.82 -5.22
N SER A 664 5.15 -10.59 -5.60
CA SER A 664 3.78 -10.22 -5.97
C SER A 664 3.38 -11.00 -7.23
N ALA A 665 2.15 -11.52 -7.26
CA ALA A 665 1.57 -12.24 -8.39
C ALA A 665 1.47 -11.40 -9.68
N GLY A 666 1.84 -10.11 -9.65
CA GLY A 666 1.85 -9.19 -10.79
C GLY A 666 3.23 -8.83 -11.35
N THR A 667 4.34 -9.25 -10.72
CA THR A 667 5.69 -8.86 -11.18
C THR A 667 6.38 -10.00 -11.90
N GLY A 668 6.54 -9.87 -13.22
CA GLY A 668 7.39 -10.73 -14.03
C GLY A 668 8.82 -10.81 -13.49
N LYS A 669 9.59 -11.80 -13.95
CA LYS A 669 10.90 -12.20 -13.42
C LYS A 669 11.99 -11.10 -13.34
N ASN A 670 11.74 -9.87 -13.81
CA ASN A 670 12.75 -8.83 -14.02
C ASN A 670 12.56 -7.50 -13.24
N ALA A 671 11.66 -7.39 -12.26
CA ALA A 671 11.50 -6.14 -11.49
C ALA A 671 12.36 -6.08 -10.21
N ALA A 672 13.68 -6.02 -10.36
CA ALA A 672 14.60 -5.77 -9.25
C ALA A 672 14.83 -4.25 -9.05
N SER A 673 13.80 -3.55 -8.58
CA SER A 673 13.98 -2.30 -7.83
C SER A 673 13.24 -2.47 -6.52
N LYS A 674 13.92 -3.05 -5.52
CA LYS A 674 13.40 -3.24 -4.17
C LYS A 674 13.24 -1.87 -3.49
N LYS A 675 12.16 -1.16 -3.77
CA LYS A 675 11.75 -0.05 -2.92
C LYS A 675 11.55 -0.57 -1.49
N ARG A 676 12.34 -0.07 -0.55
CA ARG A 676 12.38 -0.55 0.84
C ARG A 676 11.07 -0.18 1.53
N ASN A 677 10.35 -1.14 2.12
CA ASN A 677 9.11 -0.89 2.89
C ASN A 677 9.35 0.21 3.95
N PRO A 678 8.65 1.37 3.89
CA PRO A 678 8.84 2.47 4.84
C PRO A 678 8.32 2.18 6.24
N TYR A 679 7.45 1.17 6.40
CA TYR A 679 6.89 0.78 7.70
C TYR A 679 7.72 -0.29 8.42
N SER A 680 8.71 -0.90 7.74
CA SER A 680 9.54 -1.95 8.34
C SER A 680 10.77 -1.36 9.04
N ARG A 681 10.96 -1.72 10.32
CA ARG A 681 12.14 -1.40 11.15
C ARG A 681 12.98 -2.65 11.46
N GLY A 682 12.83 -3.69 10.64
CA GLY A 682 13.45 -5.01 10.83
C GLY A 682 12.53 -6.00 11.53
N CYS A 683 12.76 -7.30 11.28
CA CYS A 683 11.94 -8.40 11.77
C CYS A 683 11.65 -8.32 13.28
N VAL A 684 12.70 -8.16 14.08
CA VAL A 684 12.59 -8.12 15.55
C VAL A 684 11.75 -6.94 16.01
N THR A 685 12.02 -5.73 15.50
CA THR A 685 11.29 -4.52 15.87
C THR A 685 9.82 -4.62 15.47
N ASN A 686 9.54 -5.08 14.25
CA ASN A 686 8.17 -5.22 13.76
C ASN A 686 7.36 -6.22 14.61
N CYS A 687 7.97 -7.36 14.96
CA CYS A 687 7.36 -8.34 15.87
C CYS A 687 7.17 -7.75 17.27
N LYS A 688 8.16 -7.00 17.78
CA LYS A 688 8.07 -6.33 19.08
C LYS A 688 6.93 -5.31 19.11
N ASP A 689 6.81 -4.48 18.08
CA ASP A 689 5.72 -3.50 17.96
C ASP A 689 4.36 -4.19 17.95
N PHE A 690 4.22 -5.33 17.27
CA PHE A 690 2.96 -6.06 17.21
C PHE A 690 2.61 -6.79 18.52
N TRP A 691 3.57 -7.50 19.13
CA TRP A 691 3.34 -8.37 20.28
C TRP A 691 3.45 -7.67 21.63
N CYS A 692 4.32 -6.68 21.75
CA CYS A 692 4.56 -5.90 22.96
C CYS A 692 3.84 -4.54 22.92
N ASP A 693 2.76 -4.45 22.16
CA ASP A 693 1.87 -3.29 22.16
C ASP A 693 1.21 -3.14 23.55
N PRO A 694 1.25 -1.94 24.16
CA PRO A 694 0.71 -1.70 25.51
C PRO A 694 -0.82 -1.83 25.56
N ALA A 695 -1.52 -1.87 24.43
CA ALA A 695 -2.96 -2.07 24.39
C ALA A 695 -3.38 -3.39 25.05
N PRO A 696 -4.49 -3.40 25.80
CA PRO A 696 -4.97 -4.59 26.49
C PRO A 696 -5.36 -5.68 25.49
N VAL A 697 -4.93 -6.92 25.76
CA VAL A 697 -5.37 -8.12 25.00
C VAL A 697 -6.83 -8.45 25.34
N PHE A 698 -7.19 -8.32 26.61
CA PHE A 698 -8.53 -8.53 27.12
C PHE A 698 -9.16 -7.16 27.39
N GLY A 699 -9.92 -6.63 26.43
CA GLY A 699 -10.53 -5.31 26.53
C GLY A 699 -10.64 -4.61 25.19
N GLN A 700 -11.18 -3.39 25.21
CA GLN A 700 -11.25 -2.54 24.03
C GLN A 700 -9.96 -1.74 23.89
N ARG A 701 -9.50 -1.65 22.64
CA ARG A 701 -8.38 -0.83 22.23
C ARG A 701 -8.89 0.57 21.86
N GLU A 702 -8.10 1.59 22.12
CA GLU A 702 -8.34 2.92 21.52
C GLU A 702 -8.32 2.80 19.99
N THR A 703 -9.31 3.41 19.34
CA THR A 703 -9.51 3.23 17.90
C THR A 703 -8.36 3.81 17.10
N GLY A 704 -7.75 2.99 16.26
CA GLY A 704 -6.70 3.45 15.35
C GLY A 704 -5.29 3.44 15.92
N SER A 705 -5.11 3.41 17.24
CA SER A 705 -3.78 3.47 17.84
C SER A 705 -3.02 2.16 17.60
N ALA A 706 -1.73 2.17 17.26
CA ALA A 706 -0.84 1.01 17.32
C ALA A 706 0.64 1.36 17.29
N MET A 707 1.48 0.46 17.83
CA MET A 707 2.92 0.65 17.84
C MET A 707 3.52 0.56 16.42
N LEU A 708 4.47 1.46 16.14
CA LEU A 708 5.31 1.47 14.95
C LEU A 708 6.67 2.10 15.28
N GLY A 709 7.74 1.31 15.16
CA GLY A 709 9.09 1.73 15.49
C GLY A 709 9.27 2.11 16.97
N GLY A 710 8.57 1.42 17.88
CA GLY A 710 8.61 1.71 19.32
C GLY A 710 7.80 2.93 19.76
N GLN A 711 7.02 3.56 18.89
CA GLN A 711 6.13 4.68 19.22
C GLN A 711 4.68 4.30 18.94
N THR A 712 3.75 4.75 19.79
CA THR A 712 2.31 4.62 19.52
C THR A 712 1.90 5.66 18.47
N ILE A 713 1.26 5.21 17.39
CA ILE A 713 0.79 6.05 16.28
C ILE A 713 -0.70 5.82 16.08
N ASN A 714 -1.45 6.89 15.78
CA ASN A 714 -2.84 6.79 15.38
C ASN A 714 -2.98 6.57 13.86
N TYR A 715 -3.33 5.36 13.43
CA TYR A 715 -3.54 4.99 12.03
C TYR A 715 -4.82 5.58 11.42
N THR A 716 -5.77 6.12 12.20
CA THR A 716 -6.93 6.84 11.64
C THR A 716 -6.59 8.27 11.23
N GLU A 717 -5.43 8.79 11.62
CA GLU A 717 -4.99 10.18 11.37
C GLU A 717 -3.59 10.24 10.76
N MET A 718 -3.04 9.09 10.38
CA MET A 718 -1.72 8.99 9.76
C MET A 718 -1.84 9.26 8.26
N TYR A 719 -1.45 10.45 7.78
CA TYR A 719 -1.51 10.80 6.35
C TYR A 719 -0.15 10.74 5.64
N GLU A 720 0.93 10.45 6.36
CA GLU A 720 2.28 10.39 5.80
C GLU A 720 3.02 9.14 6.24
N SER A 721 3.93 8.66 5.38
CA SER A 721 4.76 7.52 5.72
C SER A 721 5.79 7.89 6.81
N PRO A 722 6.24 6.93 7.64
CA PRO A 722 7.17 7.20 8.74
C PRO A 722 8.48 7.85 8.32
N ARG A 723 8.97 7.54 7.11
CA ARG A 723 10.18 8.18 6.56
C ARG A 723 9.99 9.66 6.33
N VAL A 724 8.82 10.04 5.82
CA VAL A 724 8.47 11.44 5.56
C VAL A 724 8.26 12.18 6.89
N MET A 725 7.60 11.54 7.86
CA MET A 725 7.45 12.11 9.21
C MET A 725 8.82 12.33 9.89
N GLU A 726 9.75 11.38 9.79
CA GLU A 726 11.12 11.53 10.32
C GLU A 726 11.91 12.63 9.60
N ALA A 727 11.78 12.73 8.27
CA ALA A 727 12.42 13.79 7.50
C ALA A 727 11.86 15.17 7.87
N LYS A 728 10.53 15.30 8.01
CA LYS A 728 9.88 16.54 8.46
C LYS A 728 10.23 16.92 9.89
N ARG A 729 10.34 15.96 10.82
CA ARG A 729 10.81 16.25 12.19
C ARG A 729 12.26 16.75 12.20
N ARG A 730 13.11 16.24 11.29
CA ARG A 730 14.48 16.73 11.12
C ARG A 730 14.53 18.11 10.44
N ALA A 731 13.62 18.40 9.52
CA ALA A 731 13.52 19.69 8.83
C ALA A 731 12.82 20.78 9.66
N GLY A 732 11.83 20.42 10.48
CA GLY A 732 11.07 21.32 11.36
C GLY A 732 11.75 21.68 12.68
N GLY A 733 12.97 21.17 12.92
CA GLY A 733 13.77 21.48 14.09
C GLY A 733 14.56 22.81 14.02
N PHE A 734 14.44 23.57 12.93
CA PHE A 734 15.21 24.79 12.70
C PHE A 734 14.43 26.12 12.84
N CYS A 735 13.19 26.09 13.34
CA CYS A 735 12.40 27.30 13.51
C CYS A 735 11.74 27.38 14.90
N SER A 736 12.56 27.56 15.94
CA SER A 736 12.15 28.18 17.21
C SER A 736 13.39 28.74 17.91
N LEU A 737 13.81 29.88 17.37
CA LEU A 737 14.96 30.68 17.71
C LEU A 737 14.86 31.26 19.16
N PHE A 738 16.01 31.39 19.82
CA PHE A 738 16.43 32.65 20.46
C PHE A 738 15.79 33.20 21.74
N LEU A 739 14.72 32.62 22.32
CA LEU A 739 14.15 33.19 23.57
C LEU A 739 14.57 32.53 24.88
N TYR A 740 15.35 31.44 24.87
CA TYR A 740 15.80 30.77 26.10
C TYR A 740 17.24 31.08 26.52
N ILE A 741 17.95 31.93 25.76
CA ILE A 741 19.34 32.33 26.02
C ILE A 741 19.44 33.47 27.06
N TYR A 742 18.33 34.11 27.47
CA TYR A 742 18.40 35.33 28.28
C TYR A 742 18.28 35.12 29.81
N HIS A 743 17.92 33.94 30.33
CA HIS A 743 17.55 33.80 31.76
C HIS A 743 18.38 32.86 32.65
N ILE A 744 19.43 32.20 32.15
CA ILE A 744 20.32 31.37 33.01
C ILE A 744 21.80 31.71 32.74
N TYR A 745 22.10 33.01 32.70
CA TYR A 745 23.47 33.54 32.67
C TYR A 745 23.94 34.04 34.05
N HIS A 746 23.20 33.85 35.16
CA HIS A 746 23.49 34.65 36.37
C HIS A 746 23.55 33.96 37.74
N ILE A 747 23.61 32.63 37.85
CA ILE A 747 23.87 31.98 39.14
C ILE A 747 24.79 30.77 38.96
N TYR A 748 26.08 31.02 38.73
CA TYR A 748 27.20 30.37 39.47
C TYR A 748 28.54 30.82 38.88
N HIS A 749 28.87 32.08 39.15
CA HIS A 749 30.26 32.50 39.35
C HIS A 749 30.86 31.69 40.54
N ILE A 750 32.19 31.68 40.68
CA ILE A 750 33.04 31.06 41.72
C ILE A 750 33.62 29.71 41.23
N TYR A 751 34.85 29.59 40.72
CA TYR A 751 36.05 30.34 41.06
C TYR A 751 37.11 30.21 39.94
N ASN A 752 37.81 31.32 39.70
CA ASN A 752 39.04 31.42 38.93
C ASN A 752 40.06 30.31 39.26
N ILE A 753 40.91 29.94 38.28
CA ILE A 753 42.30 30.44 38.20
C ILE A 753 43.01 29.91 36.94
N TYR A 754 43.67 30.86 36.29
CA TYR A 754 44.60 30.79 35.16
C TYR A 754 45.82 29.87 35.36
N ASN A 755 46.38 29.49 34.19
CA ASN A 755 47.80 29.29 33.84
C ASN A 755 48.35 27.86 33.57
N THR A 756 49.04 27.81 32.42
CA THR A 756 50.15 26.93 31.96
C THR A 756 49.83 25.58 31.28
N MET A 757 50.26 25.48 30.01
CA MET A 757 50.14 24.35 29.06
C MET A 757 51.14 23.20 29.33
N ALA A 758 50.78 21.93 29.01
CA ALA A 758 51.67 20.86 28.48
C ALA A 758 51.00 19.50 28.11
N SER A 759 51.28 19.00 26.88
CA SER A 759 51.11 17.65 26.24
C SER A 759 49.74 17.17 25.70
N LEU A 760 49.73 16.47 24.53
CA LEU A 760 48.55 16.05 23.73
C LEU A 760 48.53 14.53 23.46
N THR A 761 47.39 13.84 23.69
CA THR A 761 47.21 12.38 23.43
C THR A 761 45.97 12.12 22.55
N LEU A 762 46.08 11.27 21.52
CA LEU A 762 45.00 10.90 20.58
C LEU A 762 44.52 9.46 20.75
N TYR A 763 43.20 9.27 20.84
CA TYR A 763 42.53 7.96 20.82
C TYR A 763 41.84 7.70 19.46
N GLY A 764 42.09 6.56 18.81
CA GLY A 764 41.50 6.27 17.49
C GLY A 764 41.22 4.80 17.21
N TYR A 765 40.29 4.54 16.28
CA TYR A 765 39.99 3.19 15.81
C TYR A 765 41.02 2.66 14.82
N TYR A 766 41.25 1.36 14.86
CA TYR A 766 42.08 0.69 13.86
C TYR A 766 41.45 0.86 12.47
N LYS A 767 42.18 1.51 11.54
CA LYS A 767 41.82 1.71 10.10
C LYS A 767 40.76 2.78 9.74
N SER A 768 40.61 3.87 10.49
CA SER A 768 39.81 5.02 10.02
C SER A 768 40.67 6.00 9.17
N SER A 769 40.21 6.37 7.96
CA SER A 769 40.95 7.29 7.06
C SER A 769 41.13 8.69 7.67
N CYS A 770 40.24 9.09 8.57
CA CYS A 770 40.29 10.39 9.26
C CYS A 770 41.36 10.45 10.35
N THR A 771 41.56 9.38 11.12
CA THR A 771 42.61 9.32 12.16
C THR A 771 44.00 9.43 11.55
N THR A 772 44.18 8.86 10.36
CA THR A 772 45.43 8.94 9.59
C THR A 772 45.69 10.36 9.07
N ARG A 773 44.68 11.04 8.52
CA ARG A 773 44.81 12.42 8.02
C ARG A 773 45.15 13.43 9.12
N LEU A 774 44.61 13.27 10.33
CA LEU A 774 44.88 14.16 11.46
C LEU A 774 46.31 13.97 12.03
N ARG A 775 46.81 12.74 12.09
CA ARG A 775 48.21 12.47 12.47
C ARG A 775 49.20 13.04 11.47
N ILE A 776 48.86 12.99 10.18
CA ILE A 776 49.65 13.61 9.11
C ILE A 776 49.69 15.13 9.29
N ALA A 777 48.57 15.78 9.61
CA ALA A 777 48.53 17.23 9.86
C ALA A 777 49.38 17.64 11.09
N LEU A 778 49.32 16.88 12.18
CA LEU A 778 50.13 17.14 13.39
C LEU A 778 51.64 16.89 13.17
N ALA A 779 51.98 15.86 12.38
CA ALA A 779 53.35 15.56 12.00
C ALA A 779 53.94 16.63 11.05
N LEU A 780 53.15 17.12 10.08
CA LEU A 780 53.55 18.20 9.16
C LEU A 780 53.82 19.52 9.88
N LYS A 781 53.16 19.75 11.03
CA LYS A 781 53.37 20.93 11.88
C LYS A 781 54.38 20.72 13.03
N LYS A 782 55.02 19.54 13.09
CA LYS A 782 56.01 19.15 14.12
C LYS A 782 55.50 19.27 15.57
N ILE A 783 54.22 18.99 15.82
CA ILE A 783 53.62 19.03 17.15
C ILE A 783 53.73 17.63 17.78
N GLU A 784 54.41 17.52 18.93
CA GLU A 784 54.56 16.25 19.66
C GLU A 784 53.21 15.76 20.20
N HIS A 785 52.92 14.48 19.96
CA HIS A 785 51.67 13.84 20.38
C HIS A 785 51.84 12.35 20.66
N LYS A 786 51.05 11.80 21.59
CA LYS A 786 50.99 10.35 21.89
C LYS A 786 49.72 9.73 21.28
N THR A 787 49.78 8.46 20.85
CA THR A 787 48.66 7.79 20.15
C THR A 787 48.28 6.47 20.81
N GLU A 788 46.99 6.24 21.08
CA GLU A 788 46.44 4.99 21.63
C GLU A 788 45.25 4.48 20.78
N PHE A 789 45.16 3.15 20.60
CA PHE A 789 44.18 2.51 19.70
C PHE A 789 43.14 1.70 20.47
N ILE A 790 41.88 1.76 20.01
CA ILE A 790 40.75 1.07 20.66
C ILE A 790 40.16 0.03 19.69
N ASP A 791 40.09 -1.23 20.13
CA ASP A 791 39.53 -2.36 19.38
C ASP A 791 38.04 -2.55 19.70
N PHE A 792 37.17 -2.58 18.69
CA PHE A 792 35.71 -2.52 18.88
C PHE A 792 35.09 -3.85 19.30
N PHE A 793 35.75 -4.98 19.02
CA PHE A 793 35.13 -6.31 19.17
C PHE A 793 35.51 -7.08 20.44
N ASN A 794 36.54 -6.66 21.18
CA ASN A 794 37.01 -7.40 22.35
C ASN A 794 36.51 -6.76 23.66
N LYS A 795 35.67 -7.50 24.40
CA LYS A 795 34.94 -7.00 25.61
C LYS A 795 35.82 -6.77 26.85
N GLN A 796 37.13 -6.96 26.78
CA GLN A 796 37.99 -7.03 27.98
C GLN A 796 38.75 -5.75 28.35
N HIS A 797 38.77 -4.70 27.52
CA HIS A 797 39.28 -3.39 27.94
C HIS A 797 38.15 -2.48 28.39
N ARG A 798 37.74 -2.66 29.65
CA ARG A 798 37.01 -1.66 30.42
C ARG A 798 38.03 -0.65 30.96
N GLU A 799 38.50 0.26 30.12
CA GLU A 799 39.09 1.49 30.65
C GLU A 799 37.95 2.40 31.12
N PRO A 800 37.86 2.71 32.42
CA PRO A 800 36.79 3.55 32.97
C PRO A 800 36.77 4.94 32.33
N ALA A 801 37.94 5.41 31.88
CA ALA A 801 38.12 6.69 31.24
C ALA A 801 37.41 6.77 29.89
N TYR A 802 37.38 5.76 29.02
CA TYR A 802 36.70 5.87 27.71
C TYR A 802 35.17 5.69 27.80
N ALA A 803 34.70 4.86 28.72
CA ALA A 803 33.27 4.59 28.92
C ALA A 803 32.50 5.79 29.52
N ALA A 804 33.17 6.65 30.28
CA ALA A 804 32.60 7.90 30.79
C ALA A 804 32.38 8.97 29.68
N ILE A 805 33.00 8.78 28.52
CA ILE A 805 33.20 9.81 27.49
C ILE A 805 32.33 9.57 26.25
N ASN A 806 32.01 8.31 25.94
CA ASN A 806 31.12 7.93 24.84
C ASN A 806 30.09 6.91 25.35
N PRO A 807 29.14 7.35 26.19
CA PRO A 807 28.25 6.43 26.91
C PRO A 807 27.34 5.60 25.98
N ASN A 808 27.11 6.07 24.75
CA ASN A 808 26.24 5.40 23.76
C ASN A 808 27.00 4.70 22.62
N ARG A 809 28.36 4.71 22.61
CA ARG A 809 29.23 3.95 21.69
C ARG A 809 28.91 4.06 20.19
N SER A 810 28.43 5.22 19.70
CA SER A 810 27.86 5.31 18.35
C SER A 810 28.65 6.14 17.33
N LEU A 811 29.73 6.85 17.69
CA LEU A 811 30.53 7.65 16.76
C LEU A 811 32.03 7.67 17.10
N PRO A 812 32.93 7.74 16.10
CA PRO A 812 34.36 7.95 16.32
C PRO A 812 34.62 9.35 16.90
N THR A 813 35.12 9.36 18.13
CA THR A 813 35.30 10.57 18.95
C THR A 813 36.77 10.66 19.34
N LEU A 814 37.40 11.81 19.05
CA LEU A 814 38.75 12.09 19.50
C LEU A 814 38.68 12.80 20.86
N ALA A 815 39.30 12.22 21.88
CA ALA A 815 39.46 12.84 23.19
C ALA A 815 40.88 13.39 23.33
N VAL A 816 41.01 14.67 23.66
CA VAL A 816 42.29 15.32 23.97
C VAL A 816 42.32 15.58 25.46
N LEU A 817 43.24 14.91 26.16
CA LEU A 817 43.43 15.08 27.60
C LEU A 817 44.49 16.14 27.88
N SER A 818 44.11 17.15 28.66
CA SER A 818 45.04 18.10 29.29
C SER A 818 45.40 17.60 30.69
N HIS A 819 46.66 17.72 31.11
CA HIS A 819 47.08 17.34 32.48
C HIS A 819 46.63 18.33 33.58
N SER A 820 45.87 19.39 33.25
CA SER A 820 45.43 20.42 34.20
C SER A 820 44.04 20.19 34.83
N GLY A 821 43.45 18.99 34.72
CA GLY A 821 42.18 18.66 35.40
C GLY A 821 40.93 19.36 34.84
N ALA A 822 41.03 20.06 33.71
CA ALA A 822 39.87 20.56 32.97
C ALA A 822 39.08 19.40 32.32
N PRO A 823 37.76 19.56 32.07
CA PRO A 823 36.99 18.53 31.40
C PRO A 823 37.57 18.26 30.00
N PRO A 824 37.79 16.99 29.64
CA PRO A 824 38.31 16.59 28.32
C PRO A 824 37.54 17.22 27.16
N ILE A 825 38.26 17.68 26.12
CA ILE A 825 37.67 18.24 24.90
C ILE A 825 37.40 17.10 23.91
N TYR A 826 36.16 17.03 23.42
CA TYR A 826 35.71 16.03 22.47
C TYR A 826 35.43 16.66 21.12
N ILE A 827 36.14 16.18 20.10
CA ILE A 827 36.04 16.70 18.76
C ILE A 827 35.23 15.71 17.91
N THR A 828 34.04 16.14 17.50
CA THR A 828 33.26 15.49 16.44
C THR A 828 33.41 16.29 15.15
N GLN A 829 33.62 15.58 14.04
CA GLN A 829 34.04 16.09 12.74
C GLN A 829 33.13 17.23 12.21
N SER A 830 33.56 18.50 12.33
CA SER A 830 32.95 19.64 11.60
C SER A 830 33.87 20.88 11.62
N VAL A 831 33.69 21.77 10.62
CA VAL A 831 34.46 23.01 10.35
C VAL A 831 34.55 23.97 11.56
N ALA A 832 33.60 23.87 12.50
CA ALA A 832 33.63 24.59 13.78
C ALA A 832 34.93 24.38 14.58
N ALA A 833 35.62 23.25 14.40
CA ALA A 833 36.88 22.96 15.07
C ALA A 833 38.06 23.81 14.55
N LEU A 834 38.06 24.20 13.27
CA LEU A 834 39.12 25.03 12.68
C LEU A 834 38.93 26.51 13.02
N GLU A 835 37.68 26.96 13.08
CA GLU A 835 37.31 28.32 13.48
C GLU A 835 37.58 28.56 14.97
N TYR A 836 37.26 27.58 15.83
CA TYR A 836 37.61 27.62 17.25
C TYR A 836 39.14 27.68 17.48
N LEU A 837 39.94 27.06 16.60
CA LEU A 837 41.41 27.09 16.71
C LEU A 837 42.01 28.43 16.26
N GLU A 838 41.41 29.12 15.28
CA GLU A 838 41.80 30.50 14.94
C GLU A 838 41.41 31.49 16.04
N GLU A 839 40.25 31.30 16.67
CA GLU A 839 39.73 32.17 17.74
C GLU A 839 40.49 31.97 19.06
N ALA A 840 40.91 30.73 19.37
CA ALA A 840 41.68 30.41 20.57
C ALA A 840 43.18 30.76 20.47
N TYR A 841 43.73 30.98 19.26
CA TYR A 841 45.14 31.31 19.02
C TYR A 841 45.30 32.41 17.95
N PRO A 842 44.91 33.67 18.26
CA PRO A 842 44.77 34.74 17.28
C PRO A 842 46.10 35.24 16.67
N ASP A 843 47.24 34.96 17.30
CA ASP A 843 48.57 35.37 16.80
C ASP A 843 49.20 34.33 15.85
N SER A 844 48.50 33.23 15.55
CA SER A 844 48.95 32.19 14.62
C SER A 844 48.45 32.46 13.19
N VAL A 845 49.17 31.94 12.19
CA VAL A 845 48.80 32.14 10.76
C VAL A 845 47.39 31.57 10.52
N PRO A 846 46.46 32.33 9.89
CA PRO A 846 45.09 31.90 9.67
C PRO A 846 45.03 30.51 9.00
N LEU A 847 44.28 29.60 9.61
CA LEU A 847 44.08 28.23 9.16
C LEU A 847 43.01 28.14 8.06
N LEU A 848 42.13 29.14 7.95
CA LEU A 848 41.14 29.32 6.91
C LEU A 848 41.45 30.60 6.10
N PRO A 849 41.08 30.69 4.81
CA PRO A 849 41.29 31.89 4.01
C PRO A 849 40.71 33.11 4.70
N THR A 850 41.43 34.23 4.74
CA THR A 850 40.98 35.46 5.40
C THR A 850 39.92 36.22 4.59
N ASP A 851 39.87 35.97 3.27
CA ASP A 851 38.82 36.49 2.39
C ASP A 851 37.46 35.82 2.71
N PRO A 852 36.41 36.60 3.03
CA PRO A 852 35.11 36.06 3.44
C PRO A 852 34.44 35.18 2.38
N GLY A 853 34.65 35.49 1.10
CA GLY A 853 34.12 34.72 -0.02
C GLY A 853 34.80 33.36 -0.14
N GLN A 854 36.14 33.32 -0.04
CA GLN A 854 36.90 32.07 -0.06
C GLN A 854 36.67 31.22 1.20
N ARG A 855 36.47 31.83 2.37
CA ARG A 855 36.13 31.13 3.61
C ARG A 855 34.75 30.47 3.53
N ALA A 856 33.77 31.17 2.97
CA ALA A 856 32.44 30.60 2.70
C ALA A 856 32.50 29.46 1.67
N LEU A 857 33.36 29.58 0.66
CA LEU A 857 33.58 28.55 -0.36
C LEU A 857 34.19 27.27 0.23
N VAL A 858 35.16 27.38 1.15
CA VAL A 858 35.77 26.24 1.86
C VAL A 858 34.76 25.53 2.76
N ARG A 859 33.85 26.28 3.41
CA ARG A 859 32.72 25.72 4.18
C ARG A 859 31.84 24.83 3.30
N SER A 860 31.43 25.34 2.14
CA SER A 860 30.59 24.59 1.19
C SER A 860 31.30 23.37 0.60
N LEU A 861 32.60 23.50 0.30
CA LEU A 861 33.42 22.40 -0.24
C LEU A 861 33.61 21.25 0.76
N VAL A 862 33.79 21.54 2.05
CA VAL A 862 33.92 20.51 3.09
C VAL A 862 32.59 19.80 3.34
N GLU A 863 31.46 20.51 3.26
CA GLU A 863 30.13 19.90 3.32
C GLU A 863 29.88 18.95 2.13
N ILE A 864 30.40 19.28 0.94
CA ILE A 864 30.28 18.47 -0.28
C ILE A 864 31.23 17.26 -0.27
N ILE A 865 32.49 17.41 0.16
CA ILE A 865 33.49 16.33 0.19
C ILE A 865 33.12 15.22 1.19
N VAL A 866 32.35 15.55 2.23
CA VAL A 866 31.81 14.55 3.18
C VAL A 866 30.66 13.73 2.56
N ALA A 867 30.08 14.18 1.44
CA ALA A 867 29.05 13.47 0.69
C ALA A 867 29.63 12.75 -0.56
N ASP A 868 30.42 11.71 -0.33
CA ASP A 868 30.45 10.44 -1.09
C ASP A 868 30.41 10.51 -2.64
N LEU A 869 31.56 10.48 -3.35
CA LEU A 869 31.57 10.36 -4.83
C LEU A 869 32.67 9.48 -5.45
N GLN A 870 32.25 8.65 -6.42
CA GLN A 870 33.03 7.74 -7.26
C GLN A 870 33.57 8.39 -8.58
N PRO A 871 34.56 7.78 -9.27
CA PRO A 871 35.40 8.46 -10.27
C PRO A 871 34.72 8.88 -11.59
N ARG A 872 33.67 8.20 -12.07
CA ARG A 872 33.00 8.58 -13.34
C ARG A 872 32.29 9.95 -13.27
N GLN A 873 31.94 10.40 -12.07
CA GLN A 873 31.34 11.71 -11.85
C GLN A 873 32.39 12.83 -11.77
N ALA A 874 33.67 12.50 -11.51
CA ALA A 874 34.73 13.50 -11.43
C ALA A 874 35.03 14.14 -12.80
N ALA A 875 35.04 13.38 -13.90
CA ALA A 875 35.29 13.92 -15.24
C ALA A 875 34.19 14.91 -15.70
N HIS A 876 32.92 14.56 -15.49
CA HIS A 876 31.79 15.44 -15.82
C HIS A 876 31.71 16.66 -14.89
N THR A 877 32.13 16.51 -13.63
CA THR A 877 32.22 17.63 -12.68
C THR A 877 33.39 18.56 -13.02
N LEU A 878 34.53 18.02 -13.46
CA LEU A 878 35.66 18.81 -13.92
C LEU A 878 35.31 19.60 -15.19
N GLU A 879 34.60 19.01 -16.15
CA GLU A 879 34.08 19.73 -17.34
C GLU A 879 33.15 20.88 -16.94
N LYS A 880 32.23 20.65 -15.99
CA LYS A 880 31.35 21.70 -15.45
C LYS A 880 32.09 22.81 -14.70
N LEU A 881 33.13 22.47 -13.95
CA LEU A 881 33.96 23.43 -13.22
C LEU A 881 34.84 24.26 -14.18
N VAL A 882 35.42 23.64 -15.21
CA VAL A 882 36.17 24.36 -16.26
C VAL A 882 35.26 25.35 -16.99
N ASP A 883 34.00 24.95 -17.24
CA ASP A 883 33.03 25.84 -17.88
C ASP A 883 32.54 26.98 -17.00
N GLN A 884 32.43 26.77 -15.69
CA GLN A 884 32.05 27.81 -14.73
C GLN A 884 33.18 28.81 -14.42
N PHE A 885 34.44 28.37 -14.39
CA PHE A 885 35.51 29.17 -13.79
C PHE A 885 36.55 29.75 -14.76
N GLY A 886 36.59 29.36 -16.03
CA GLY A 886 37.58 29.93 -16.95
C GLY A 886 37.05 31.09 -17.79
N ALA A 887 37.65 32.27 -17.63
CA ALA A 887 37.42 33.41 -18.52
C ALA A 887 38.26 33.24 -19.80
N GLY A 888 37.66 32.62 -20.82
CA GLY A 888 38.29 32.35 -22.12
C GLY A 888 38.95 30.97 -22.23
N GLN A 889 39.01 30.44 -23.46
CA GLN A 889 39.47 29.07 -23.77
C GLN A 889 40.91 28.79 -23.25
N GLU A 890 41.81 29.77 -23.31
CA GLU A 890 43.20 29.58 -22.88
C GLU A 890 43.35 29.48 -21.35
N GLN A 891 42.56 30.24 -20.57
CA GLN A 891 42.56 30.14 -19.10
C GLN A 891 41.86 28.85 -18.62
N LYS A 892 40.81 28.40 -19.32
CA LYS A 892 40.13 27.12 -19.07
C LYS A 892 41.10 25.93 -19.14
N VAL A 893 41.89 25.87 -20.21
CA VAL A 893 42.89 24.80 -20.43
C VAL A 893 44.02 24.89 -19.38
N LYS A 894 44.51 26.09 -19.07
CA LYS A 894 45.60 26.30 -18.11
C LYS A 894 45.21 25.95 -16.67
N TRP A 895 43.98 26.21 -16.28
CA TRP A 895 43.45 25.85 -14.96
C TRP A 895 43.29 24.33 -14.82
N ALA A 896 42.66 23.68 -15.82
CA ALA A 896 42.54 22.22 -15.85
C ALA A 896 43.91 21.52 -15.84
N TYR A 897 44.87 22.02 -16.62
CA TYR A 897 46.24 21.53 -16.63
C TYR A 897 46.90 21.59 -15.24
N ASN A 898 46.87 22.75 -14.59
CA ASN A 898 47.50 22.93 -13.27
C ASN A 898 46.86 22.07 -12.17
N TRP A 899 45.54 21.92 -12.19
CA TRP A 899 44.83 21.06 -11.24
C TRP A 899 45.23 19.59 -11.40
N CYS A 900 45.22 19.08 -12.63
CA CYS A 900 45.63 17.71 -12.94
C CYS A 900 47.10 17.44 -12.55
N VAL A 901 47.99 18.39 -12.80
CA VAL A 901 49.41 18.28 -12.42
C VAL A 901 49.59 18.21 -10.91
N LEU A 902 48.85 19.00 -10.12
CA LEU A 902 48.94 19.01 -8.65
C LEU A 902 48.45 17.71 -8.01
N GLU A 903 47.30 17.20 -8.47
CA GLU A 903 46.74 15.91 -8.05
C GLU A 903 47.70 14.76 -8.38
N LEU A 904 48.19 14.69 -9.63
CA LEU A 904 49.11 13.65 -10.07
C LEU A 904 50.47 13.72 -9.37
N LYS A 905 50.97 14.92 -9.06
CA LYS A 905 52.21 15.10 -8.26
C LYS A 905 52.04 14.56 -6.86
N ALA A 906 50.90 14.82 -6.22
CA ALA A 906 50.61 14.30 -4.89
C ALA A 906 50.51 12.77 -4.90
N TYR A 907 49.88 12.19 -5.92
CA TYR A 907 49.78 10.73 -6.09
C TYR A 907 51.13 10.08 -6.36
N GLU A 908 51.95 10.63 -7.25
CA GLU A 908 53.26 10.08 -7.55
C GLU A 908 54.18 10.15 -6.33
N THR A 909 54.18 11.28 -5.61
CA THR A 909 54.96 11.43 -4.38
C THR A 909 54.53 10.42 -3.31
N LEU A 910 53.24 10.12 -3.20
CA LEU A 910 52.71 9.09 -2.30
C LEU A 910 53.20 7.69 -2.71
N VAL A 911 53.11 7.35 -4.00
CA VAL A 911 53.55 6.05 -4.54
C VAL A 911 55.05 5.86 -4.38
N GLU A 912 55.86 6.88 -4.66
CA GLU A 912 57.31 6.85 -4.49
C GLU A 912 57.74 6.77 -3.02
N ALA A 913 57.05 7.48 -2.12
CA ALA A 913 57.29 7.41 -0.69
C ALA A 913 56.97 6.04 -0.07
N TYR A 914 56.02 5.31 -0.64
CA TYR A 914 55.69 3.94 -0.24
C TYR A 914 56.54 2.87 -0.95
N ALA A 915 56.96 3.11 -2.19
CA ALA A 915 57.84 2.21 -2.95
C ALA A 915 59.29 2.20 -2.43
N GLY A 916 59.75 3.29 -1.81
CA GLY A 916 61.11 3.47 -1.30
C GLY A 916 61.47 2.72 0.00
N LYS A 917 60.57 1.90 0.57
CA LYS A 917 60.89 1.03 1.71
C LYS A 917 60.94 -0.41 1.23
N GLU A 918 62.15 -0.97 1.16
CA GLU A 918 62.42 -2.39 0.86
C GLU A 918 61.53 -3.33 1.68
N SER A 919 60.34 -3.63 1.14
CA SER A 919 59.46 -4.66 1.64
C SER A 919 58.61 -5.11 0.45
N LYS A 920 58.65 -6.42 0.21
CA LYS A 920 58.05 -7.11 -0.94
C LYS A 920 56.60 -6.67 -1.14
N TYR A 921 56.33 -6.01 -2.25
CA TYR A 921 54.98 -5.72 -2.71
C TYR A 921 54.27 -7.05 -2.98
N SER A 922 53.30 -7.42 -2.14
CA SER A 922 52.36 -8.51 -2.42
C SER A 922 51.01 -7.88 -2.72
N VAL A 923 50.41 -8.28 -3.85
CA VAL A 923 49.09 -7.77 -4.27
C VAL A 923 48.07 -8.16 -3.21
N GLY A 924 47.66 -7.20 -2.38
CA GLY A 924 46.77 -7.43 -1.24
C GLY A 924 46.92 -6.42 -0.08
N ASP A 925 48.07 -5.74 0.05
CA ASP A 925 48.28 -4.79 1.16
C ASP A 925 48.26 -3.31 0.71
N ALA A 926 47.20 -2.62 1.12
CA ALA A 926 47.07 -1.16 1.31
C ALA A 926 47.36 -0.20 0.14
N ILE A 927 46.98 -0.58 -1.09
CA ILE A 927 46.41 0.33 -2.09
C ILE A 927 45.16 -0.37 -2.63
N THR A 928 43.99 0.23 -2.52
CA THR A 928 42.75 -0.47 -2.88
C THR A 928 42.68 -0.64 -4.39
N LEU A 929 42.04 -1.72 -4.87
CA LEU A 929 41.80 -1.98 -6.30
C LEU A 929 41.18 -0.77 -7.03
N ALA A 930 40.48 0.11 -6.30
CA ALA A 930 39.99 1.39 -6.80
C ALA A 930 41.13 2.32 -7.27
N ASP A 931 42.20 2.47 -6.49
CA ASP A 931 43.38 3.29 -6.84
C ASP A 931 44.13 2.72 -8.06
N VAL A 932 44.13 1.39 -8.22
CA VAL A 932 44.75 0.69 -9.36
C VAL A 932 43.93 0.83 -10.64
N VAL A 933 42.59 0.93 -10.53
CA VAL A 933 41.66 1.16 -11.65
C VAL A 933 41.53 2.65 -12.01
N LEU A 934 41.82 3.56 -11.07
CA LEU A 934 41.78 5.01 -11.30
C LEU A 934 42.89 5.51 -12.23
N VAL A 935 44.08 4.91 -12.19
CA VAL A 935 45.26 5.39 -12.94
C VAL A 935 45.02 5.40 -14.46
N PRO A 936 44.49 4.33 -15.12
CA PRO A 936 44.19 4.33 -16.55
C PRO A 936 43.09 5.31 -16.99
N ALA A 937 42.10 5.57 -16.12
CA ALA A 937 40.98 6.47 -16.40
C ALA A 937 41.37 7.95 -16.25
N ILE A 938 42.19 8.27 -15.25
CA ILE A 938 42.79 9.60 -15.09
C ILE A 938 43.79 9.87 -16.22
N THR A 939 44.66 8.91 -16.57
CA THR A 939 45.66 9.08 -17.64
C THR A 939 45.05 9.40 -19.00
N ASN A 940 43.99 8.67 -19.43
CA ASN A 940 43.29 8.97 -20.68
C ASN A 940 42.56 10.34 -20.67
N ALA A 941 42.10 10.82 -19.51
CA ALA A 941 41.44 12.12 -19.40
C ALA A 941 42.42 13.29 -19.32
N VAL A 942 43.66 13.04 -18.88
CA VAL A 942 44.68 14.05 -18.59
C VAL A 942 45.52 14.41 -19.82
N GLU A 943 45.73 13.49 -20.76
CA GLU A 943 46.34 13.79 -22.08
C GLU A 943 45.54 14.85 -22.85
N ARG A 944 44.21 14.84 -22.72
CA ARG A 944 43.28 15.79 -23.35
C ARG A 944 43.55 17.26 -22.98
N TRP A 945 44.19 17.51 -21.83
CA TRP A 945 44.52 18.85 -21.34
C TRP A 945 46.02 19.18 -21.44
N GLY A 946 46.82 18.34 -22.11
CA GLY A 946 48.22 18.63 -22.46
C GLY A 946 49.28 18.21 -21.44
N VAL A 947 48.93 17.41 -20.43
CA VAL A 947 49.88 16.87 -19.44
C VAL A 947 50.56 15.61 -20.01
N ASP A 948 51.88 15.68 -20.17
CA ASP A 948 52.73 14.57 -20.66
C ASP A 948 53.16 13.69 -19.48
N LEU A 949 52.49 12.55 -19.32
CA LEU A 949 52.66 11.68 -18.16
C LEU A 949 54.01 10.96 -18.14
N GLU A 950 54.52 10.52 -19.29
CA GLU A 950 55.82 9.82 -19.37
C GLU A 950 56.98 10.74 -18.99
N ARG A 951 56.87 12.02 -19.37
CA ARG A 951 57.91 13.01 -19.08
C ARG A 951 57.80 13.62 -17.69
N GLN A 952 56.58 13.86 -17.20
CA GLN A 952 56.37 14.60 -15.94
C GLN A 952 56.13 13.72 -14.73
N PHE A 953 55.60 12.49 -14.92
CA PHE A 953 55.26 11.55 -13.86
C PHE A 953 55.65 10.09 -14.22
N PRO A 954 56.97 9.79 -14.29
CA PRO A 954 57.50 8.55 -14.87
C PRO A 954 57.21 7.27 -14.04
N THR A 955 56.88 7.39 -12.75
CA THR A 955 56.52 6.27 -11.89
C THR A 955 55.06 5.86 -12.13
N LEU A 956 54.16 6.84 -12.23
CA LEU A 956 52.76 6.58 -12.60
C LEU A 956 52.63 6.09 -14.05
N ALA A 957 53.44 6.61 -14.98
CA ALA A 957 53.47 6.17 -16.37
C ALA A 957 53.86 4.68 -16.50
N ARG A 958 54.88 4.23 -15.76
CA ARG A 958 55.29 2.81 -15.72
C ARG A 958 54.22 1.89 -15.16
N ILE A 959 53.48 2.33 -14.14
CA ILE A 959 52.37 1.57 -13.56
C ILE A 959 51.22 1.46 -14.57
N SER A 960 50.84 2.57 -15.21
CA SER A 960 49.80 2.59 -16.24
C SER A 960 50.14 1.67 -17.42
N ALA A 961 51.37 1.74 -17.95
CA ALA A 961 51.83 0.89 -19.04
C ALA A 961 51.81 -0.61 -18.69
N ARG A 962 52.21 -0.97 -17.45
CA ARG A 962 52.11 -2.36 -16.96
C ARG A 962 50.67 -2.85 -16.82
N LEU A 963 49.77 -1.99 -16.36
CA LEU A 963 48.35 -2.32 -16.20
C LEU A 963 47.66 -2.50 -17.55
N ASN A 964 47.95 -1.65 -18.53
CA ASN A 964 47.41 -1.76 -19.89
C ASN A 964 47.94 -2.98 -20.66
N ALA A 965 49.07 -3.54 -20.23
CA ALA A 965 49.61 -4.79 -20.77
C ALA A 965 48.99 -6.06 -20.15
N LEU A 966 48.14 -5.95 -19.12
CA LEU A 966 47.47 -7.10 -18.52
C LEU A 966 46.25 -7.51 -19.39
N PRO A 967 46.19 -8.76 -19.87
CA PRO A 967 45.23 -9.19 -20.89
C PRO A 967 43.75 -9.31 -20.43
N GLU A 968 43.39 -8.81 -19.24
CA GLU A 968 42.09 -9.12 -18.60
C GLU A 968 41.31 -7.91 -18.03
N VAL A 969 41.58 -6.68 -18.48
CA VAL A 969 40.83 -5.48 -18.01
C VAL A 969 39.99 -4.81 -19.10
N THR A 970 39.93 -5.37 -20.31
CA THR A 970 39.21 -4.80 -21.46
C THR A 970 38.00 -5.64 -21.90
N ALA A 971 37.02 -5.90 -21.03
CA ALA A 971 35.67 -6.30 -21.46
C ALA A 971 34.60 -6.16 -20.35
N SER A 972 33.36 -5.91 -20.76
CA SER A 972 32.25 -5.28 -20.07
C SER A 972 31.30 -6.20 -19.26
N HIS A 973 31.77 -7.25 -18.59
CA HIS A 973 30.86 -8.12 -17.80
C HIS A 973 31.50 -8.69 -16.53
N TRP A 974 31.30 -8.01 -15.40
CA TRP A 974 31.85 -8.38 -14.09
C TRP A 974 31.01 -9.39 -13.28
N SER A 975 29.84 -9.81 -13.77
CA SER A 975 28.92 -10.66 -12.99
C SER A 975 29.05 -12.17 -13.23
N GLN A 976 30.08 -12.64 -13.95
CA GLN A 976 30.20 -14.04 -14.37
C GLN A 976 31.60 -14.67 -14.23
N GLN A 977 32.45 -14.21 -13.30
CA GLN A 977 33.71 -14.93 -13.02
C GLN A 977 33.64 -15.80 -11.75
N PRO A 978 34.11 -17.08 -11.78
CA PRO A 978 33.86 -18.05 -10.72
C PRO A 978 34.85 -18.04 -9.54
N ASP A 979 35.93 -17.23 -9.54
CA ASP A 979 37.02 -17.35 -8.56
C ASP A 979 37.47 -16.01 -7.96
N ALA A 980 36.58 -15.32 -7.26
CA ALA A 980 36.98 -14.21 -6.38
C ALA A 980 37.24 -14.74 -4.94
N PRO A 981 38.45 -14.55 -4.38
CA PRO A 981 38.86 -15.15 -3.11
C PRO A 981 38.09 -14.58 -1.90
N LYS A 982 37.75 -15.47 -0.97
CA LYS A 982 37.22 -15.15 0.36
C LYS A 982 38.30 -14.51 1.23
N ALA A 983 38.07 -13.27 1.64
CA ALA A 983 38.49 -12.70 2.93
C ALA A 983 37.62 -11.49 3.25
#